data_AF-A0A6P1VZ38-F1
#
_entry.id   AF-A0A6P1VZ38-F1
#
_cell.length_a   1.000
_cell.length_b   1.000
_cell.length_c   1.000
_cell.angle_alpha   90.00
_cell.angle_beta   90.00
_cell.angle_gamma   90.00
#
_symmetry.space_group_name_H-M   'P 1'
#
loop_
_entity.id
_entity.type
_entity.pdbx_description
1 polymer ?
#
loop_
_entity_poly.entity_id
_entity_poly.type
_entity_poly.pdbx_seq_one_letter_code
_entity_poly.pdbx_strand_id
1 'polypeptide(L)'
;MRENSFRISLLTLGLWLLVQSIFAQVPKRNVLVFSKTAAFRHQSIEAGKTALAKMAAEKGFGVQFTEDAAQFNESGLKRFNAVVFLNTTGDVLNGEQQAAFERYIQAGGGYVGIHAATDTEYEWPWYGKLAGAYFLDHPMPNNVQKGKFIVTLKNHWATQGMPDEFERNDEFYSFKDISPKINVVLKIDEKSYVGGKNPDFHPMSWYQEYDGGRAFYTAMGHTDETFTEPLFLNHLWAGINYTTGGDGPKPLDYAKARPEENRFTKAVLAEKLDEPMELSVLGDGRILFIERKGEVRLYTIKTKELKTIAKIPVSTKYVSKEGKESMGEDGLLGLSKDPNFAQNHWVYLYYSDPAESKNVLARFELKGDELVMNSRKVMLDVPTQREECCHTAGSIAWDRAGNLYLSTGDNTNPHGSNGYSPSDERPGRSAWDAQKSSANTNDLRGKIIRIKPQPDGTYTIPDGNLFPKGTSQTRPEIYTMGHRNPFRISVDQKTGYVYWGEVGPDAAKPDPNRGAAGHDEVGQAKKAGNFGWPHFVGDNKAYNKYDFVAEKSGEKWDANAPTNTSPNNTGLNTLPPAQKAFIWYPYDGSPEFPLVGAGGRNAMAGPVFYAEDFKSAPNAFPNYYNGKLLTYDWMRGWIMAVTMDKDGNYQSMERFMPSYKFSNPMDMEFADNGDLYMLEYGSGWFTANDDARLIRIEYNGGNRKPQLLVAANKMGGSAPFNLSLTAKGTVDADGDALTYAWKISSKNGFTKLINTPDATLTLSTVGVYKATLTVNDGKGGIVSQSMDITVGNEAPVLSVELPGGNKSFFTPNKPFRYDIKVNDKEDGTLGKGIDPERVAVNIDYMPEGFDKIAIAQGHRSADAGALLASGKKLIEASDCKGCHSVAKKSIGPAYMDVASKYKGDNTALERLTKKVIAGGSGVWGETAMAAHPQLSAADASEMVKYILTVSSEAASSNVLPVKGSYTASVPSGDKGKGVFIVRASYEDKGAKGLPSLRSEQTFVLRNAKVDVHGFDLYDNVNKMSFGGNNLAIPSKSGAYMAIRQADLSGVTEFHVMATAPKPQLNAKGGKVEIRLDSPTGKLIGESPFLESSDKMDFKPNQLNVPVKLPAPFDNKLHDVYLVFVNPNEPLGSLMVVMGVEVVLSSVGQ
;
A
#
# COMPACT_ATOMS: atom_id res chain seq x y z
N MET A 1 13.58 -60.05 55.94
CA MET A 1 14.03 -58.68 55.55
C MET A 1 14.85 -58.60 54.26
N ARG A 2 15.11 -59.69 53.50
CA ARG A 2 15.86 -59.64 52.23
C ARG A 2 15.01 -59.77 50.95
N GLU A 3 13.77 -60.23 51.03
CA GLU A 3 12.92 -60.41 49.82
C GLU A 3 12.08 -59.18 49.45
N ASN A 4 11.72 -58.32 50.41
CA ASN A 4 10.96 -57.09 50.13
C ASN A 4 11.83 -55.98 49.54
N SER A 5 13.12 -55.96 49.85
CA SER A 5 14.08 -54.96 49.34
C SER A 5 14.36 -55.15 47.84
N PHE A 6 14.37 -56.40 47.37
CA PHE A 6 14.65 -56.71 45.97
C PHE A 6 13.46 -56.39 45.05
N ARG A 7 12.22 -56.58 45.54
CA ARG A 7 11.00 -56.21 44.79
C ARG A 7 10.80 -54.69 44.70
N ILE A 8 11.15 -53.93 45.74
CA ILE A 8 11.05 -52.46 45.73
C ILE A 8 12.14 -51.83 44.84
N SER A 9 13.35 -52.39 44.79
CA SER A 9 14.41 -51.93 43.88
C SER A 9 14.13 -52.25 42.41
N LEU A 10 13.47 -53.37 42.08
CA LEU A 10 13.04 -53.68 40.71
C LEU A 10 11.86 -52.81 40.24
N LEU A 11 10.93 -52.46 41.14
CA LEU A 11 9.82 -51.53 40.83
C LEU A 11 10.30 -50.08 40.68
N THR A 12 11.30 -49.64 41.43
CA THR A 12 11.88 -48.30 41.30
C THR A 12 12.80 -48.17 40.09
N LEU A 13 13.56 -49.22 39.73
CA LEU A 13 14.35 -49.23 38.48
C LEU A 13 13.43 -49.32 37.23
N GLY A 14 12.32 -50.06 37.34
CA GLY A 14 11.26 -50.11 36.31
C GLY A 14 10.53 -48.78 36.13
N LEU A 15 10.24 -48.05 37.23
CA LEU A 15 9.67 -46.71 37.16
C LEU A 15 10.67 -45.67 36.64
N TRP A 16 11.96 -45.78 36.96
CA TRP A 16 12.99 -44.86 36.43
C TRP A 16 13.24 -45.09 34.92
N LEU A 17 13.17 -46.34 34.45
CA LEU A 17 13.22 -46.69 33.03
C LEU A 17 11.94 -46.31 32.27
N LEU A 18 10.77 -46.30 32.93
CA LEU A 18 9.51 -45.77 32.38
C LEU A 18 9.47 -44.23 32.35
N VAL A 19 10.14 -43.55 33.28
CA VAL A 19 10.23 -42.08 33.30
C VAL A 19 11.32 -41.56 32.36
N GLN A 20 12.39 -42.33 32.08
CA GLN A 20 13.33 -42.01 30.99
C GLN A 20 12.82 -42.38 29.59
N SER A 21 11.71 -43.15 29.48
CA SER A 21 11.03 -43.41 28.21
C SER A 21 9.88 -42.44 27.89
N ILE A 22 9.68 -41.41 28.70
CA ILE A 22 9.23 -40.10 28.20
C ILE A 22 10.44 -39.45 27.50
N PHE A 23 10.93 -40.15 26.47
CA PHE A 23 11.88 -39.61 25.52
C PHE A 23 11.28 -38.31 24.99
N ALA A 24 12.07 -37.24 24.99
CA ALA A 24 11.78 -36.02 24.26
C ALA A 24 11.22 -36.43 22.88
N GLN A 25 9.91 -36.26 22.71
CA GLN A 25 9.24 -36.61 21.48
C GLN A 25 9.88 -35.70 20.43
N VAL A 26 10.66 -36.28 19.50
CA VAL A 26 11.25 -35.53 18.39
C VAL A 26 10.13 -34.67 17.80
N PRO A 27 10.28 -33.34 17.66
CA PRO A 27 9.24 -32.49 17.13
C PRO A 27 8.72 -33.11 15.83
N LYS A 28 7.45 -33.53 15.83
CA LYS A 28 6.84 -34.17 14.66
C LYS A 28 6.80 -33.14 13.54
N ARG A 29 7.42 -33.45 12.39
CA ARG A 29 7.35 -32.58 11.20
C ARG A 29 5.89 -32.31 10.87
N ASN A 30 5.51 -31.06 10.70
CA ASN A 30 4.16 -30.66 10.31
C ASN A 30 4.21 -29.78 9.06
N VAL A 31 3.34 -30.05 8.10
CA VAL A 31 3.28 -29.35 6.81
C VAL A 31 1.87 -28.80 6.59
N LEU A 32 1.79 -27.53 6.22
CA LEU A 32 0.55 -26.91 5.75
C LEU A 32 0.54 -26.95 4.22
N VAL A 33 -0.50 -27.49 3.61
CA VAL A 33 -0.70 -27.50 2.16
C VAL A 33 -1.78 -26.48 1.83
N PHE A 34 -1.38 -25.43 1.14
CA PHE A 34 -2.21 -24.32 0.70
C PHE A 34 -2.47 -24.42 -0.80
N SER A 35 -3.75 -24.41 -1.20
CA SER A 35 -4.16 -24.59 -2.61
C SER A 35 -5.23 -23.58 -3.06
N LYS A 36 -5.23 -22.37 -2.48
CA LYS A 36 -6.12 -21.29 -2.91
C LYS A 36 -5.67 -20.77 -4.27
N THR A 37 -6.64 -20.48 -5.14
CA THR A 37 -6.42 -19.90 -6.48
C THR A 37 -7.32 -18.68 -6.65
N ALA A 38 -6.75 -17.56 -7.07
CA ALA A 38 -7.46 -16.35 -7.47
C ALA A 38 -7.58 -16.20 -9.00
N ALA A 39 -6.86 -17.02 -9.75
CA ALA A 39 -6.91 -17.10 -11.21
C ALA A 39 -7.26 -18.54 -11.68
N PHE A 40 -6.45 -19.14 -12.54
CA PHE A 40 -6.71 -20.48 -13.09
C PHE A 40 -6.65 -21.57 -12.00
N ARG A 41 -7.56 -22.54 -12.04
CA ARG A 41 -7.57 -23.67 -11.08
C ARG A 41 -7.22 -24.98 -11.78
N HIS A 42 -6.10 -25.57 -11.38
CA HIS A 42 -5.63 -26.86 -11.89
C HIS A 42 -6.43 -28.03 -11.31
N GLN A 43 -6.80 -28.99 -12.17
CA GLN A 43 -7.54 -30.19 -11.75
C GLN A 43 -6.69 -31.09 -10.81
N SER A 44 -5.38 -31.09 -11.01
CA SER A 44 -4.40 -31.90 -10.27
C SER A 44 -4.20 -31.51 -8.81
N ILE A 45 -4.82 -30.44 -8.33
CA ILE A 45 -4.84 -30.08 -6.90
C ILE A 45 -5.35 -31.26 -6.05
N GLU A 46 -6.41 -31.94 -6.47
CA GLU A 46 -6.99 -33.05 -5.68
C GLU A 46 -6.12 -34.32 -5.72
N ALA A 47 -5.50 -34.60 -6.87
CA ALA A 47 -4.50 -35.66 -6.99
C ALA A 47 -3.27 -35.37 -6.08
N GLY A 48 -2.79 -34.13 -6.07
CA GLY A 48 -1.70 -33.69 -5.21
C GLY A 48 -2.00 -33.77 -3.72
N LYS A 49 -3.21 -33.35 -3.29
CA LYS A 49 -3.67 -33.53 -1.90
C LYS A 49 -3.66 -35.01 -1.49
N THR A 50 -4.16 -35.88 -2.36
CA THR A 50 -4.20 -37.33 -2.14
C THR A 50 -2.79 -37.91 -2.00
N ALA A 51 -1.88 -37.55 -2.90
CA ALA A 51 -0.49 -38.00 -2.87
C ALA A 51 0.26 -37.52 -1.62
N LEU A 52 0.08 -36.26 -1.22
CA LEU A 52 0.69 -35.69 -0.01
C LEU A 52 0.14 -36.33 1.27
N ALA A 53 -1.16 -36.64 1.34
CA ALA A 53 -1.75 -37.36 2.47
C ALA A 53 -1.16 -38.77 2.62
N LYS A 54 -1.03 -39.50 1.50
CA LYS A 54 -0.38 -40.82 1.48
C LYS A 54 1.09 -40.73 1.88
N MET A 55 1.83 -39.78 1.32
CA MET A 55 3.25 -39.54 1.64
C MET A 55 3.43 -39.20 3.13
N ALA A 56 2.53 -38.41 3.73
CA ALA A 56 2.55 -38.07 5.15
C ALA A 56 2.41 -39.32 6.04
N ALA A 57 1.51 -40.23 5.67
CA ALA A 57 1.35 -41.50 6.36
C ALA A 57 2.59 -42.41 6.24
N GLU A 58 3.18 -42.50 5.05
CA GLU A 58 4.35 -43.35 4.78
C GLU A 58 5.65 -42.82 5.40
N LYS A 59 5.84 -41.50 5.42
CA LYS A 59 7.06 -40.83 5.91
C LYS A 59 6.96 -40.32 7.35
N GLY A 60 5.78 -40.40 7.97
CA GLY A 60 5.58 -40.12 9.38
C GLY A 60 5.52 -38.64 9.77
N PHE A 61 4.96 -37.77 8.92
CA PHE A 61 4.77 -36.34 9.22
C PHE A 61 3.28 -35.95 9.30
N GLY A 62 2.96 -34.85 9.99
CA GLY A 62 1.61 -34.28 10.02
C GLY A 62 1.35 -33.39 8.80
N VAL A 63 0.18 -33.51 8.18
CA VAL A 63 -0.22 -32.67 7.05
C VAL A 63 -1.60 -32.07 7.30
N GLN A 64 -1.77 -30.79 7.01
CA GLN A 64 -3.05 -30.09 7.03
C GLN A 64 -3.28 -29.43 5.68
N PHE A 65 -4.49 -29.54 5.14
CA PHE A 65 -4.88 -28.91 3.89
C PHE A 65 -5.77 -27.70 4.16
N THR A 66 -5.55 -26.59 3.45
CA THR A 66 -6.39 -25.39 3.55
C THR A 66 -6.44 -24.62 2.23
N GLU A 67 -7.57 -23.96 2.00
CA GLU A 67 -7.70 -22.87 1.00
C GLU A 67 -8.04 -21.54 1.70
N ASP A 68 -8.12 -21.55 3.03
CA ASP A 68 -8.36 -20.37 3.86
C ASP A 68 -7.06 -19.62 4.13
N ALA A 69 -6.93 -18.44 3.50
CA ALA A 69 -5.79 -17.55 3.68
C ALA A 69 -5.70 -16.96 5.10
N ALA A 70 -6.78 -16.99 5.89
CA ALA A 70 -6.74 -16.51 7.28
C ALA A 70 -5.79 -17.33 8.16
N GLN A 71 -5.34 -18.52 7.73
CA GLN A 71 -4.29 -19.29 8.40
C GLN A 71 -2.89 -18.63 8.32
N PHE A 72 -2.68 -17.68 7.40
CA PHE A 72 -1.42 -16.94 7.25
C PHE A 72 -1.32 -15.82 8.30
N ASN A 73 -1.24 -16.24 9.55
CA ASN A 73 -0.91 -15.43 10.70
C ASN A 73 0.06 -16.21 11.60
N GLU A 74 0.72 -15.54 12.54
CA GLU A 74 1.75 -16.19 13.38
C GLU A 74 1.22 -17.41 14.15
N SER A 75 0.03 -17.32 14.75
CA SER A 75 -0.58 -18.43 15.49
C SER A 75 -0.90 -19.65 14.61
N GLY A 76 -1.30 -19.39 13.37
CA GLY A 76 -1.58 -20.41 12.36
C GLY A 76 -0.30 -21.09 11.88
N LEU A 77 0.67 -20.29 11.47
CA LEU A 77 1.92 -20.73 10.82
C LEU A 77 2.92 -21.35 11.80
N LYS A 78 2.97 -20.91 13.07
CA LYS A 78 3.96 -21.40 14.05
C LYS A 78 3.93 -22.92 14.31
N ARG A 79 2.85 -23.59 13.91
CA ARG A 79 2.61 -25.02 14.09
C ARG A 79 3.24 -25.88 13.00
N PHE A 80 3.71 -25.26 11.91
CA PHE A 80 4.20 -25.94 10.72
C PHE A 80 5.68 -25.65 10.50
N ASN A 81 6.42 -26.64 10.01
CA ASN A 81 7.82 -26.50 9.61
C ASN A 81 7.96 -26.07 8.16
N ALA A 82 6.99 -26.42 7.30
CA ALA A 82 6.94 -26.01 5.91
C ALA A 82 5.50 -25.70 5.46
N VAL A 83 5.37 -24.76 4.52
CA VAL A 83 4.13 -24.48 3.79
C VAL A 83 4.33 -24.87 2.32
N VAL A 84 3.44 -25.72 1.81
CA VAL A 84 3.39 -26.16 0.41
C VAL A 84 2.35 -25.32 -0.31
N PHE A 85 2.75 -24.62 -1.36
CA PHE A 85 1.86 -23.96 -2.32
C PHE A 85 1.61 -24.95 -3.45
N LEU A 86 0.46 -25.63 -3.40
CA LEU A 86 0.06 -26.66 -4.35
C LEU A 86 -0.79 -26.03 -5.44
N ASN A 87 -0.17 -25.70 -6.58
CA ASN A 87 -0.83 -25.12 -7.75
C ASN A 87 -1.69 -23.88 -7.43
N THR A 88 -1.16 -22.97 -6.60
CA THR A 88 -1.78 -21.66 -6.36
C THR A 88 -1.65 -20.78 -7.60
N THR A 89 -2.56 -19.83 -7.81
CA THR A 89 -2.49 -18.87 -8.92
C THR A 89 -3.09 -17.51 -8.53
N GLY A 90 -2.57 -16.42 -9.08
CA GLY A 90 -3.03 -15.06 -8.85
C GLY A 90 -2.59 -14.46 -7.49
N ASP A 91 -3.29 -13.42 -7.05
CA ASP A 91 -3.07 -12.75 -5.75
C ASP A 91 -3.94 -13.41 -4.67
N VAL A 92 -3.31 -14.16 -3.75
CA VAL A 92 -4.00 -15.08 -2.83
C VAL A 92 -3.88 -14.66 -1.36
N LEU A 93 -2.90 -13.81 -1.02
CA LEU A 93 -2.63 -13.27 0.30
C LEU A 93 -2.73 -11.73 0.32
N ASN A 94 -3.38 -11.17 1.33
CA ASN A 94 -3.35 -9.71 1.56
C ASN A 94 -2.06 -9.26 2.27
N GLY A 95 -1.84 -7.95 2.40
CA GLY A 95 -0.61 -7.40 3.00
C GLY A 95 -0.30 -7.89 4.43
N GLU A 96 -1.31 -8.10 5.28
CA GLU A 96 -1.09 -8.65 6.63
C GLU A 96 -0.62 -10.12 6.58
N GLN A 97 -1.22 -10.90 5.68
CA GLN A 97 -0.89 -12.30 5.47
C GLN A 97 0.49 -12.48 4.82
N GLN A 98 0.83 -11.63 3.84
CA GLN A 98 2.16 -11.53 3.26
C GLN A 98 3.17 -11.23 4.37
N ALA A 99 2.92 -10.23 5.21
CA ALA A 99 3.81 -9.86 6.29
C ALA A 99 4.01 -10.97 7.33
N ALA A 100 2.96 -11.73 7.66
CA ALA A 100 3.05 -12.89 8.52
C ALA A 100 3.87 -14.03 7.87
N PHE A 101 3.77 -14.21 6.56
CA PHE A 101 4.53 -15.22 5.83
C PHE A 101 6.02 -14.87 5.73
N GLU A 102 6.39 -13.59 5.52
CA GLU A 102 7.78 -13.14 5.60
C GLU A 102 8.37 -13.47 6.98
N ARG A 103 7.65 -13.11 8.05
CA ARG A 103 8.09 -13.39 9.43
C ARG A 103 8.23 -14.89 9.69
N TYR A 104 7.34 -15.72 9.14
CA TYR A 104 7.45 -17.18 9.23
C TYR A 104 8.72 -17.71 8.55
N ILE A 105 9.05 -17.24 7.34
CA ILE A 105 10.30 -17.62 6.65
C ILE A 105 11.52 -17.13 7.44
N GLN A 106 11.51 -15.89 7.94
CA GLN A 106 12.58 -15.33 8.79
C GLN A 106 12.78 -16.09 10.10
N ALA A 107 11.72 -16.66 10.65
CA ALA A 107 11.78 -17.52 11.82
C ALA A 107 12.36 -18.92 11.51
N GLY A 108 12.70 -19.22 10.25
CA GLY A 108 13.27 -20.49 9.79
C GLY A 108 12.26 -21.42 9.13
N GLY A 109 11.08 -20.93 8.76
CA GLY A 109 10.03 -21.67 8.08
C GLY A 109 10.43 -22.12 6.68
N GLY A 110 9.89 -23.26 6.25
CA GLY A 110 10.08 -23.81 4.91
C GLY A 110 8.99 -23.41 3.93
N TYR A 111 9.36 -23.26 2.65
CA TYR A 111 8.44 -23.06 1.52
C TYR A 111 8.67 -24.13 0.45
N VAL A 112 7.57 -24.74 -0.04
CA VAL A 112 7.58 -25.65 -1.19
C VAL A 112 6.59 -25.14 -2.23
N GLY A 113 7.06 -24.74 -3.41
CA GLY A 113 6.20 -24.40 -4.54
C GLY A 113 6.07 -25.56 -5.53
N ILE A 114 4.85 -25.85 -5.97
CA ILE A 114 4.56 -26.88 -6.98
C ILE A 114 3.88 -26.23 -8.17
N HIS A 115 4.44 -26.47 -9.35
CA HIS A 115 4.00 -26.07 -10.68
C HIS A 115 3.48 -24.63 -10.74
N ALA A 116 2.18 -24.40 -10.52
CA ALA A 116 1.60 -23.05 -10.64
C ALA A 116 1.98 -22.07 -9.53
N ALA A 117 2.69 -22.49 -8.48
CA ALA A 117 3.13 -21.59 -7.41
C ALA A 117 3.95 -20.37 -7.90
N THR A 118 4.59 -20.43 -9.08
CA THR A 118 5.26 -19.27 -9.72
C THR A 118 4.31 -18.30 -10.45
N ASP A 119 3.06 -18.71 -10.67
CA ASP A 119 1.95 -17.89 -11.19
C ASP A 119 1.17 -17.22 -10.05
N THR A 120 1.85 -16.87 -8.95
CA THR A 120 1.23 -16.37 -7.70
C THR A 120 1.97 -15.10 -7.22
N GLU A 121 1.25 -14.13 -6.65
CA GLU A 121 1.80 -12.93 -5.98
C GLU A 121 2.77 -12.07 -6.83
N TYR A 122 2.38 -11.70 -8.06
CA TYR A 122 3.21 -10.91 -8.98
C TYR A 122 3.61 -9.53 -8.46
N GLU A 123 2.76 -8.90 -7.67
CA GLU A 123 2.98 -7.55 -7.13
C GLU A 123 3.80 -7.55 -5.82
N TRP A 124 4.30 -8.72 -5.41
CA TRP A 124 5.08 -8.90 -4.19
C TRP A 124 6.48 -9.45 -4.50
N PRO A 125 7.46 -8.58 -4.87
CA PRO A 125 8.79 -9.00 -5.34
C PRO A 125 9.57 -9.89 -4.36
N TRP A 126 9.28 -9.80 -3.06
CA TRP A 126 9.88 -10.69 -2.07
C TRP A 126 9.45 -12.14 -2.29
N TYR A 127 8.18 -12.39 -2.65
CA TYR A 127 7.68 -13.72 -2.99
C TYR A 127 8.34 -14.26 -4.26
N GLY A 128 8.48 -13.44 -5.30
CA GLY A 128 9.18 -13.85 -6.53
C GLY A 128 10.60 -14.33 -6.26
N LYS A 129 11.31 -13.67 -5.33
CA LYS A 129 12.64 -14.11 -4.88
C LYS A 129 12.60 -15.40 -4.03
N LEU A 130 11.59 -15.58 -3.18
CA LEU A 130 11.37 -16.83 -2.42
C LEU A 130 11.09 -18.01 -3.35
N ALA A 131 10.16 -17.84 -4.29
CA ALA A 131 9.80 -18.83 -5.30
C ALA A 131 10.95 -19.10 -6.26
N GLY A 132 11.75 -18.08 -6.57
CA GLY A 132 12.97 -18.13 -7.39
C GLY A 132 12.78 -17.68 -8.84
N ALA A 133 11.54 -17.56 -9.30
CA ALA A 133 11.16 -16.99 -10.59
C ALA A 133 9.65 -16.69 -10.62
N TYR A 134 9.18 -15.98 -11.64
CA TYR A 134 7.75 -15.84 -11.95
C TYR A 134 7.38 -16.58 -13.22
N PHE A 135 6.13 -17.04 -13.31
CA PHE A 135 5.57 -17.56 -14.55
C PHE A 135 5.59 -16.50 -15.66
N LEU A 136 6.00 -16.92 -16.86
CA LEU A 136 5.98 -16.11 -18.07
C LEU A 136 4.89 -16.61 -19.02
N ASP A 137 4.95 -17.89 -19.39
CA ASP A 137 3.96 -18.56 -20.22
C ASP A 137 4.09 -20.10 -20.19
N HIS A 138 3.25 -20.78 -20.98
CA HIS A 138 3.32 -22.21 -21.24
C HIS A 138 3.03 -22.51 -22.72
N PRO A 139 3.39 -23.71 -23.21
CA PRO A 139 3.13 -24.11 -24.60
C PRO A 139 1.66 -24.00 -25.03
N MET A 140 1.45 -23.57 -26.28
CA MET A 140 0.14 -23.46 -26.93
C MET A 140 0.24 -23.85 -28.41
N PRO A 141 -0.80 -24.46 -29.03
CA PRO A 141 -2.12 -24.76 -28.45
C PRO A 141 -2.18 -26.04 -27.61
N ASN A 142 -1.15 -26.89 -27.66
CA ASN A 142 -1.04 -28.10 -26.85
C ASN A 142 -0.16 -27.82 -25.63
N ASN A 143 -0.77 -27.68 -24.45
CA ASN A 143 -0.08 -27.28 -23.24
C ASN A 143 0.62 -28.45 -22.52
N VAL A 144 0.02 -29.65 -22.52
CA VAL A 144 0.65 -30.88 -22.01
C VAL A 144 1.43 -31.57 -23.14
N GLN A 145 2.74 -31.71 -22.97
CA GLN A 145 3.64 -32.30 -23.96
C GLN A 145 4.65 -33.23 -23.31
N LYS A 146 5.22 -34.13 -24.11
CA LYS A 146 6.38 -34.94 -23.69
C LYS A 146 7.64 -34.09 -23.76
N GLY A 147 8.36 -33.97 -22.66
CA GLY A 147 9.61 -33.20 -22.58
C GLY A 147 10.71 -33.99 -21.88
N LYS A 148 11.96 -33.73 -22.27
CA LYS A 148 13.17 -34.37 -21.77
C LYS A 148 13.81 -33.51 -20.68
N PHE A 149 13.82 -34.03 -19.46
CA PHE A 149 14.45 -33.44 -18.29
C PHE A 149 15.91 -33.87 -18.18
N ILE A 150 16.76 -32.96 -17.71
CA ILE A 150 18.19 -33.15 -17.50
C ILE A 150 18.51 -32.90 -16.03
N VAL A 151 19.15 -33.87 -15.37
CA VAL A 151 19.62 -33.74 -13.99
C VAL A 151 20.94 -32.97 -13.95
N THR A 152 20.93 -31.78 -13.36
CA THR A 152 22.11 -30.91 -13.30
C THR A 152 23.07 -31.26 -12.16
N LEU A 153 22.54 -31.79 -11.06
CA LEU A 153 23.32 -32.21 -9.89
C LEU A 153 23.11 -33.71 -9.63
N LYS A 154 24.09 -34.53 -10.00
CA LYS A 154 24.06 -35.99 -9.84
C LYS A 154 24.36 -36.40 -8.40
N ASN A 155 23.75 -37.49 -7.93
CA ASN A 155 23.92 -38.01 -6.55
C ASN A 155 23.64 -36.98 -5.44
N HIS A 156 22.84 -35.96 -5.75
CA HIS A 156 22.46 -34.92 -4.81
C HIS A 156 21.20 -35.33 -4.04
N TRP A 157 21.01 -34.82 -2.82
CA TRP A 157 19.86 -35.21 -1.96
C TRP A 157 18.51 -34.99 -2.65
N ALA A 158 18.41 -33.98 -3.50
CA ALA A 158 17.19 -33.65 -4.24
C ALA A 158 16.91 -34.59 -5.43
N THR A 159 17.94 -35.25 -5.97
CA THR A 159 17.87 -36.02 -7.24
C THR A 159 18.29 -37.47 -7.03
N GLN A 160 18.35 -37.93 -5.78
CA GLN A 160 18.74 -39.29 -5.45
C GLN A 160 17.81 -40.31 -6.10
N GLY A 161 18.38 -41.22 -6.90
CA GLY A 161 17.63 -42.23 -7.65
C GLY A 161 17.09 -41.76 -9.00
N MET A 162 17.34 -40.50 -9.40
CA MET A 162 17.02 -40.04 -10.75
C MET A 162 18.07 -40.49 -11.77
N PRO A 163 17.66 -40.93 -12.98
CA PRO A 163 18.59 -41.09 -14.09
C PRO A 163 19.13 -39.73 -14.54
N ASP A 164 20.27 -39.71 -15.24
CA ASP A 164 20.88 -38.48 -15.76
C ASP A 164 19.91 -37.66 -16.63
N GLU A 165 19.03 -38.35 -17.36
CA GLU A 165 17.98 -37.78 -18.20
C GLU A 165 16.72 -38.65 -18.11
N PHE A 166 15.54 -38.04 -18.18
CA PHE A 166 14.25 -38.75 -18.27
C PHE A 166 13.23 -37.94 -19.06
N GLU A 167 12.17 -38.60 -19.53
CA GLU A 167 11.07 -37.94 -20.25
C GLU A 167 9.77 -38.03 -19.44
N ARG A 168 8.96 -36.97 -19.48
CA ARG A 168 7.63 -36.94 -18.87
C ARG A 168 6.65 -36.14 -19.72
N ASN A 169 5.35 -36.46 -19.64
CA ASN A 169 4.28 -35.58 -20.09
C ASN A 169 3.85 -34.64 -18.96
N ASP A 170 4.00 -33.33 -19.15
CA ASP A 170 3.57 -32.30 -18.19
C ASP A 170 3.32 -30.97 -18.94
N GLU A 171 2.88 -29.94 -18.23
CA GLU A 171 2.85 -28.55 -18.75
C GLU A 171 4.14 -27.82 -18.34
N PHE A 172 4.95 -27.43 -19.32
CA PHE A 172 6.28 -26.85 -19.06
C PHE A 172 6.22 -25.33 -19.05
N TYR A 173 6.24 -24.73 -17.87
CA TYR A 173 6.26 -23.28 -17.71
C TYR A 173 7.59 -22.67 -18.15
N SER A 174 7.52 -21.62 -18.96
CA SER A 174 8.63 -20.66 -19.08
C SER A 174 8.54 -19.65 -17.95
N PHE A 175 9.69 -19.10 -17.59
CA PHE A 175 9.87 -18.20 -16.46
C PHE A 175 10.44 -16.85 -16.87
N LYS A 176 10.10 -15.81 -16.10
CA LYS A 176 10.73 -14.49 -16.10
C LYS A 176 11.32 -14.20 -14.72
N ASP A 177 12.24 -13.24 -14.65
CA ASP A 177 12.91 -12.81 -13.42
C ASP A 177 13.56 -13.96 -12.63
N ILE A 178 14.15 -14.92 -13.36
CA ILE A 178 14.81 -16.09 -12.78
C ILE A 178 15.99 -15.60 -11.93
N SER A 179 15.93 -15.88 -10.62
CA SER A 179 16.96 -15.46 -9.69
C SER A 179 18.29 -16.18 -9.97
N PRO A 180 19.42 -15.46 -10.09
CA PRO A 180 20.73 -16.09 -10.29
C PRO A 180 21.24 -16.83 -9.04
N LYS A 181 20.54 -16.72 -7.90
CA LYS A 181 20.92 -17.34 -6.62
C LYS A 181 20.32 -18.74 -6.40
N ILE A 182 19.43 -19.20 -7.28
CA ILE A 182 18.79 -20.52 -7.13
C ILE A 182 19.76 -21.64 -7.47
N ASN A 183 19.67 -22.76 -6.75
CA ASN A 183 20.44 -23.97 -7.04
C ASN A 183 19.58 -24.91 -7.87
N VAL A 184 19.80 -24.91 -9.19
CA VAL A 184 19.03 -25.73 -10.13
C VAL A 184 19.44 -27.18 -10.03
N VAL A 185 18.46 -28.07 -9.85
CA VAL A 185 18.64 -29.53 -9.78
C VAL A 185 18.07 -30.26 -11.00
N LEU A 186 17.07 -29.65 -11.68
CA LEU A 186 16.49 -30.15 -12.92
C LEU A 186 16.36 -29.02 -13.94
N LYS A 187 16.66 -29.33 -15.21
CA LYS A 187 16.38 -28.49 -16.39
C LYS A 187 15.54 -29.27 -17.39
N ILE A 188 14.99 -28.59 -18.40
CA ILE A 188 14.34 -29.23 -19.55
C ILE A 188 15.05 -28.86 -20.86
N ASP A 189 15.10 -29.79 -21.80
CA ASP A 189 15.58 -29.56 -23.16
C ASP A 189 14.44 -29.01 -24.02
N GLU A 190 14.49 -27.71 -24.36
CA GLU A 190 13.47 -27.08 -25.22
C GLU A 190 13.41 -27.65 -26.64
N LYS A 191 14.37 -28.47 -27.09
CA LYS A 191 14.29 -29.17 -28.38
C LYS A 191 13.38 -30.40 -28.32
N SER A 192 13.01 -30.86 -27.13
CA SER A 192 12.17 -32.05 -26.94
C SER A 192 10.67 -31.76 -27.00
N TYR A 193 10.26 -30.49 -26.95
CA TYR A 193 8.86 -30.05 -27.01
C TYR A 193 8.76 -28.71 -27.78
N VAL A 194 7.55 -28.20 -28.02
CA VAL A 194 7.34 -26.94 -28.75
C VAL A 194 6.81 -25.87 -27.82
N GLY A 195 7.36 -24.65 -27.86
CA GLY A 195 6.81 -23.46 -27.21
C GLY A 195 7.58 -22.91 -26.01
N GLY A 196 8.78 -23.42 -25.71
CA GLY A 196 9.64 -22.87 -24.65
C GLY A 196 10.18 -21.46 -24.97
N LYS A 197 10.39 -20.64 -23.93
CA LYS A 197 10.91 -19.26 -24.02
C LYS A 197 12.14 -18.99 -23.14
N ASN A 198 12.81 -20.01 -22.64
CA ASN A 198 14.04 -19.92 -21.87
C ASN A 198 15.21 -20.74 -22.49
N PRO A 199 15.58 -20.50 -23.76
CA PRO A 199 16.46 -21.39 -24.53
C PRO A 199 17.88 -21.54 -23.95
N ASP A 200 18.42 -20.51 -23.31
CA ASP A 200 19.78 -20.54 -22.74
C ASP A 200 19.80 -21.21 -21.35
N PHE A 201 18.69 -21.16 -20.62
CA PHE A 201 18.60 -21.62 -19.24
C PHE A 201 17.15 -21.83 -18.81
N HIS A 202 16.65 -23.06 -18.95
CA HIS A 202 15.30 -23.45 -18.53
C HIS A 202 15.31 -24.33 -17.27
N PRO A 203 15.27 -23.74 -16.06
CA PRO A 203 15.20 -24.51 -14.82
C PRO A 203 13.80 -25.09 -14.61
N MET A 204 13.71 -26.33 -14.12
CA MET A 204 12.45 -27.01 -13.80
C MET A 204 12.31 -27.36 -12.33
N SER A 205 13.41 -27.46 -11.58
CA SER A 205 13.37 -27.59 -10.13
C SER A 205 14.63 -27.03 -9.51
N TRP A 206 14.49 -26.40 -8.35
CA TRP A 206 15.58 -25.73 -7.66
C TRP A 206 15.34 -25.61 -6.16
N TYR A 207 16.40 -25.27 -5.44
CA TYR A 207 16.35 -24.97 -4.01
C TYR A 207 17.22 -23.77 -3.64
N GLN A 208 16.93 -23.15 -2.50
CA GLN A 208 17.73 -22.07 -1.94
C GLN A 208 17.50 -21.92 -0.43
N GLU A 209 18.41 -21.23 0.23
CA GLU A 209 18.15 -20.56 1.50
C GLU A 209 17.74 -19.13 1.20
N TYR A 210 16.66 -18.65 1.84
CA TYR A 210 16.11 -17.33 1.55
C TYR A 210 15.53 -16.71 2.81
N ASP A 211 15.99 -15.50 3.13
CA ASP A 211 15.51 -14.65 4.22
C ASP A 211 15.34 -15.39 5.56
N GLY A 212 16.32 -16.22 5.94
CA GLY A 212 16.32 -17.01 7.18
C GLY A 212 15.71 -18.41 7.08
N GLY A 213 14.93 -18.69 6.02
CA GLY A 213 14.26 -19.96 5.78
C GLY A 213 14.82 -20.76 4.60
N ARG A 214 14.09 -21.82 4.21
CA ARG A 214 14.45 -22.73 3.11
C ARG A 214 13.35 -22.82 2.08
N ALA A 215 13.70 -22.72 0.81
CA ALA A 215 12.76 -22.82 -0.31
C ALA A 215 13.14 -23.96 -1.25
N PHE A 216 12.13 -24.69 -1.72
CA PHE A 216 12.22 -25.68 -2.80
C PHE A 216 11.08 -25.43 -3.78
N TYR A 217 11.36 -25.55 -5.08
CA TYR A 217 10.35 -25.43 -6.12
C TYR A 217 10.52 -26.52 -7.16
N THR A 218 9.39 -27.02 -7.68
CA THR A 218 9.31 -27.89 -8.85
C THR A 218 8.22 -27.38 -9.79
N ALA A 219 8.57 -27.17 -11.07
CA ALA A 219 7.64 -26.81 -12.14
C ALA A 219 6.74 -27.96 -12.59
N MET A 220 7.04 -29.18 -12.14
CA MET A 220 6.29 -30.40 -12.43
C MET A 220 5.07 -30.50 -11.52
N GLY A 221 3.99 -31.13 -11.98
CA GLY A 221 2.75 -31.32 -11.20
C GLY A 221 1.50 -30.66 -11.78
N HIS A 222 1.47 -30.40 -13.10
CA HIS A 222 0.25 -29.96 -13.78
C HIS A 222 -0.78 -31.09 -13.88
N THR A 223 -0.32 -32.30 -14.18
CA THR A 223 -1.17 -33.46 -14.49
C THR A 223 -1.43 -34.34 -13.26
N ASP A 224 -2.56 -35.05 -13.24
CA ASP A 224 -2.91 -36.00 -12.18
C ASP A 224 -1.88 -37.14 -12.12
N GLU A 225 -1.42 -37.61 -13.28
CA GLU A 225 -0.48 -38.72 -13.42
C GLU A 225 0.84 -38.44 -12.71
N THR A 226 1.31 -37.19 -12.72
CA THR A 226 2.57 -36.78 -12.05
C THR A 226 2.54 -37.12 -10.57
N PHE A 227 1.39 -36.98 -9.90
CA PHE A 227 1.23 -37.29 -8.47
C PHE A 227 1.14 -38.78 -8.15
N THR A 228 1.21 -39.65 -9.16
CA THR A 228 1.31 -41.11 -8.98
C THR A 228 2.68 -41.66 -9.34
N GLU A 229 3.53 -40.86 -10.00
CA GLU A 229 4.84 -41.27 -10.50
C GLU A 229 5.88 -41.37 -9.36
N PRO A 230 6.51 -42.54 -9.12
CA PRO A 230 7.46 -42.71 -8.03
C PRO A 230 8.67 -41.76 -8.08
N LEU A 231 9.15 -41.44 -9.28
CA LEU A 231 10.29 -40.54 -9.47
C LEU A 231 9.98 -39.12 -8.97
N PHE A 232 8.80 -38.60 -9.33
CA PHE A 232 8.32 -37.30 -8.86
C PHE A 232 8.03 -37.31 -7.36
N LEU A 233 7.38 -38.35 -6.84
CA LEU A 233 7.05 -38.42 -5.41
C LEU A 233 8.30 -38.45 -4.52
N ASN A 234 9.36 -39.15 -4.95
CA ASN A 234 10.65 -39.14 -4.26
C ASN A 234 11.31 -37.75 -4.31
N HIS A 235 11.23 -37.06 -5.44
CA HIS A 235 11.74 -35.69 -5.59
C HIS A 235 11.01 -34.70 -4.68
N LEU A 236 9.67 -34.76 -4.69
CA LEU A 236 8.82 -33.91 -3.87
C LEU A 236 9.07 -34.16 -2.38
N TRP A 237 9.22 -35.43 -1.97
CA TRP A 237 9.62 -35.77 -0.61
C TRP A 237 10.98 -35.18 -0.26
N ALA A 238 11.98 -35.27 -1.13
CA ALA A 238 13.30 -34.69 -0.86
C ALA A 238 13.22 -33.18 -0.62
N GLY A 239 12.43 -32.46 -1.43
CA GLY A 239 12.14 -31.05 -1.26
C GLY A 239 11.44 -30.71 0.07
N ILE A 240 10.39 -31.46 0.42
CA ILE A 240 9.68 -31.29 1.71
C ILE A 240 10.60 -31.60 2.89
N ASN A 241 11.41 -32.66 2.81
CA ASN A 241 12.35 -33.02 3.86
C ASN A 241 13.40 -31.91 4.06
N TYR A 242 13.94 -31.36 2.97
CA TYR A 242 14.86 -30.23 3.04
C TYR A 242 14.23 -29.00 3.71
N THR A 243 13.05 -28.58 3.26
CA THR A 243 12.41 -27.35 3.76
C THR A 243 11.97 -27.46 5.21
N THR A 244 11.55 -28.65 5.65
CA THR A 244 11.21 -28.91 7.06
C THR A 244 12.43 -29.04 7.98
N GLY A 245 13.66 -29.00 7.47
CA GLY A 245 14.90 -29.05 8.26
C GLY A 245 15.56 -30.43 8.37
N GLY A 246 15.26 -31.33 7.44
CA GLY A 246 15.82 -32.68 7.38
C GLY A 246 15.47 -33.49 8.61
N ASP A 247 16.40 -34.32 9.09
CA ASP A 247 16.23 -35.23 10.24
C ASP A 247 16.22 -34.53 11.61
N GLY A 248 16.48 -33.22 11.64
CA GLY A 248 16.45 -32.41 12.86
C GLY A 248 15.65 -31.12 12.69
N PRO A 249 14.32 -31.19 12.48
CA PRO A 249 13.48 -29.99 12.39
C PRO A 249 13.61 -29.19 13.69
N LYS A 250 13.93 -27.89 13.56
CA LYS A 250 14.01 -26.97 14.69
C LYS A 250 12.67 -26.24 14.84
N PRO A 251 12.26 -25.90 16.08
CA PRO A 251 11.19 -24.94 16.29
C PRO A 251 11.51 -23.62 15.58
N LEU A 252 10.48 -22.96 15.09
CA LEU A 252 10.61 -21.63 14.51
C LEU A 252 11.04 -20.63 15.59
N ASP A 253 11.97 -19.75 15.23
CA ASP A 253 12.55 -18.75 16.11
C ASP A 253 12.10 -17.35 15.67
N TYR A 254 10.89 -16.96 16.08
CA TYR A 254 10.32 -15.66 15.76
C TYR A 254 11.08 -14.47 16.36
N ALA A 255 12.06 -14.69 17.25
CA ALA A 255 12.95 -13.63 17.70
C ALA A 255 13.92 -13.15 16.60
N LYS A 256 14.09 -13.93 15.52
CA LYS A 256 14.86 -13.56 14.32
C LYS A 256 14.03 -12.85 13.27
N ALA A 257 12.71 -13.00 13.34
CA ALA A 257 11.80 -12.32 12.44
C ALA A 257 11.73 -10.84 12.77
N ARG A 258 11.38 -10.02 11.77
CA ARG A 258 11.03 -8.63 12.06
C ARG A 258 9.90 -8.58 13.10
N PRO A 259 9.88 -7.59 14.00
CA PRO A 259 8.79 -7.47 14.96
C PRO A 259 7.45 -7.25 14.25
N GLU A 260 6.37 -7.62 14.93
CA GLU A 260 5.03 -7.27 14.46
C GLU A 260 4.89 -5.75 14.37
N GLU A 261 4.34 -5.27 13.26
CA GLU A 261 4.16 -3.84 13.05
C GLU A 261 3.29 -3.18 14.13
N ASN A 262 2.27 -3.89 14.62
CA ASN A 262 1.38 -3.42 15.69
C ASN A 262 2.07 -3.25 17.07
N ARG A 263 3.37 -3.56 17.19
CA ARG A 263 4.20 -3.17 18.35
C ARG A 263 4.69 -1.74 18.25
N PHE A 264 4.65 -1.14 17.07
CA PHE A 264 4.98 0.26 16.85
C PHE A 264 3.71 1.11 16.90
N THR A 265 3.72 2.16 17.70
CA THR A 265 2.61 3.11 17.81
C THR A 265 3.08 4.50 17.37
N LYS A 266 2.38 5.07 16.39
CA LYS A 266 2.53 6.47 15.99
C LYS A 266 1.66 7.35 16.90
N ALA A 267 2.28 8.22 17.68
CA ALA A 267 1.63 9.26 18.48
C ALA A 267 1.86 10.64 17.86
N VAL A 268 0.79 11.40 17.63
CA VAL A 268 0.88 12.80 17.18
C VAL A 268 1.05 13.70 18.41
N LEU A 269 2.12 14.49 18.43
CA LEU A 269 2.46 15.39 19.54
C LEU A 269 2.04 16.83 19.26
N ALA A 270 2.21 17.27 18.02
CA ALA A 270 1.72 18.54 17.49
C ALA A 270 1.32 18.36 16.02
N GLU A 271 0.41 19.19 15.54
CA GLU A 271 -0.10 19.21 14.17
C GLU A 271 -0.29 20.65 13.68
N LYS A 272 -0.60 20.82 12.39
CA LYS A 272 -0.78 22.14 11.75
C LYS A 272 0.49 23.00 11.78
N LEU A 273 1.64 22.35 11.63
CA LEU A 273 2.93 23.03 11.54
C LEU A 273 3.08 23.75 10.19
N ASP A 274 3.93 24.77 10.15
CA ASP A 274 4.22 25.55 8.93
C ASP A 274 5.61 25.20 8.41
N GLU A 275 5.69 24.22 7.52
CA GLU A 275 6.95 23.81 6.85
C GLU A 275 8.07 23.42 7.85
N PRO A 276 7.85 22.42 8.72
CA PRO A 276 8.87 21.98 9.66
C PRO A 276 10.06 21.35 8.91
N MET A 277 11.30 21.65 9.31
CA MET A 277 12.51 21.29 8.52
C MET A 277 13.44 20.30 9.21
N GLU A 278 13.94 20.59 10.41
CA GLU A 278 14.88 19.73 11.15
C GLU A 278 14.58 19.81 12.65
N LEU A 279 14.78 18.72 13.38
CA LEU A 279 14.51 18.59 14.81
C LEU A 279 15.78 18.25 15.60
N SER A 280 15.76 18.57 16.89
CA SER A 280 16.74 18.09 17.84
C SER A 280 16.10 17.74 19.18
N VAL A 281 16.28 16.50 19.64
CA VAL A 281 15.81 16.05 20.95
C VAL A 281 16.78 16.54 22.03
N LEU A 282 16.35 17.31 23.04
CA LEU A 282 17.29 17.93 24.00
C LEU A 282 17.70 17.01 25.17
N GLY A 283 17.06 15.84 25.33
CA GLY A 283 17.36 14.84 26.36
C GLY A 283 16.63 15.04 27.69
N ASP A 284 15.95 16.18 27.90
CA ASP A 284 15.20 16.52 29.12
C ASP A 284 13.67 16.53 28.90
N GLY A 285 13.21 15.86 27.84
CA GLY A 285 11.80 15.82 27.45
C GLY A 285 11.34 17.02 26.63
N ARG A 286 12.27 17.88 26.21
CA ARG A 286 12.02 18.96 25.25
C ARG A 286 12.53 18.59 23.86
N ILE A 287 11.79 19.02 22.84
CA ILE A 287 12.10 18.80 21.43
C ILE A 287 12.14 20.17 20.76
N LEU A 288 13.31 20.52 20.26
CA LEU A 288 13.54 21.74 19.49
C LEU A 288 13.35 21.40 18.01
N PHE A 289 12.66 22.24 17.24
CA PHE A 289 12.61 22.10 15.79
C PHE A 289 12.46 23.46 15.13
N ILE A 290 12.69 23.51 13.82
CA ILE A 290 12.60 24.74 13.02
C ILE A 290 11.53 24.63 11.94
N GLU A 291 10.93 25.77 11.62
CA GLU A 291 10.02 25.96 10.49
C GLU A 291 10.73 26.84 9.44
N ARG A 292 10.58 26.52 8.15
CA ARG A 292 11.38 27.14 7.07
C ARG A 292 11.27 28.67 7.03
N LYS A 293 10.14 29.24 7.47
CA LYS A 293 9.89 30.69 7.48
C LYS A 293 10.56 31.43 8.65
N GLY A 294 11.39 30.75 9.44
CA GLY A 294 12.29 31.33 10.42
C GLY A 294 11.92 31.03 11.87
N GLU A 295 10.78 30.40 12.14
CA GLU A 295 10.37 30.08 13.51
C GLU A 295 11.23 28.97 14.12
N VAL A 296 11.67 29.21 15.35
CA VAL A 296 12.30 28.19 16.21
C VAL A 296 11.25 27.75 17.23
N ARG A 297 10.92 26.47 17.22
CA ARG A 297 9.81 25.86 17.95
C ARG A 297 10.32 24.94 19.05
N LEU A 298 9.67 24.96 20.20
CA LEU A 298 10.00 24.10 21.34
C LEU A 298 8.74 23.38 21.83
N TYR A 299 8.75 22.05 21.78
CA TYR A 299 7.71 21.20 22.34
C TYR A 299 8.18 20.56 23.65
N THR A 300 7.36 20.60 24.69
CA THR A 300 7.66 19.97 25.99
C THR A 300 6.71 18.80 26.25
N ILE A 301 7.24 17.58 26.33
CA ILE A 301 6.42 16.35 26.45
C ILE A 301 5.57 16.34 27.71
N LYS A 302 6.14 16.79 28.85
CA LYS A 302 5.46 16.77 30.15
C LYS A 302 4.24 17.69 30.20
N THR A 303 4.34 18.88 29.60
CA THR A 303 3.25 19.87 29.59
C THR A 303 2.37 19.77 28.35
N LYS A 304 2.84 19.07 27.31
CA LYS A 304 2.25 19.00 25.96
C LYS A 304 2.12 20.38 25.29
N GLU A 305 3.00 21.31 25.67
CA GLU A 305 2.97 22.68 25.19
C GLU A 305 3.94 22.85 24.00
N LEU A 306 3.47 23.54 22.96
CA LEU A 306 4.27 23.97 21.81
C LEU A 306 4.43 25.49 21.83
N LYS A 307 5.68 25.97 21.87
CA LYS A 307 6.01 27.41 21.85
C LYS A 307 6.84 27.78 20.62
N THR A 308 6.67 29.01 20.14
CA THR A 308 7.66 29.68 19.29
C THR A 308 8.59 30.46 20.20
N ILE A 309 9.87 30.08 20.24
CA ILE A 309 10.85 30.67 21.17
C ILE A 309 11.74 31.73 20.52
N ALA A 310 11.81 31.74 19.18
CA ALA A 310 12.46 32.79 18.40
C ALA A 310 11.94 32.80 16.95
N LYS A 311 12.24 33.89 16.24
CA LYS A 311 12.06 34.00 14.79
C LYS A 311 13.32 34.57 14.16
N ILE A 312 14.00 33.78 13.35
CA ILE A 312 15.20 34.17 12.60
C ILE A 312 14.75 34.86 11.29
N PRO A 313 15.22 36.08 10.99
CA PRO A 313 14.98 36.70 9.70
C PRO A 313 15.66 35.89 8.59
N VAL A 314 14.88 35.51 7.57
CA VAL A 314 15.36 34.68 6.45
C VAL A 314 14.82 35.17 5.11
N SER A 315 15.58 34.91 4.04
CA SER A 315 15.04 34.98 2.67
C SER A 315 14.20 33.74 2.38
N THR A 316 13.10 33.89 1.65
CA THR A 316 12.29 32.77 1.13
C THR A 316 11.94 32.95 -0.35
N LYS A 317 12.56 33.90 -1.03
CA LYS A 317 12.18 34.30 -2.39
C LYS A 317 13.39 34.38 -3.31
N TYR A 318 13.15 34.12 -4.59
CA TYR A 318 14.07 34.38 -5.69
C TYR A 318 13.54 35.54 -6.53
N VAL A 319 14.45 36.31 -7.11
CA VAL A 319 14.14 37.45 -7.98
C VAL A 319 14.92 37.28 -9.27
N SER A 320 14.24 36.95 -10.37
CA SER A 320 14.91 36.76 -11.67
C SER A 320 15.55 38.06 -12.18
N LYS A 321 16.41 37.97 -13.21
CA LYS A 321 17.03 39.15 -13.84
C LYS A 321 16.01 40.15 -14.37
N GLU A 322 14.83 39.67 -14.74
CA GLU A 322 13.69 40.47 -15.22
C GLU A 322 12.87 41.07 -14.07
N GLY A 323 13.27 40.85 -12.81
CA GLY A 323 12.61 41.36 -11.61
C GLY A 323 11.41 40.53 -11.16
N LYS A 324 11.23 39.31 -11.67
CA LYS A 324 10.10 38.45 -11.30
C LYS A 324 10.38 37.73 -9.99
N GLU A 325 9.56 38.00 -8.98
CA GLU A 325 9.63 37.27 -7.71
C GLU A 325 8.97 35.88 -7.80
N SER A 326 9.60 34.90 -7.15
CA SER A 326 9.04 33.57 -6.92
C SER A 326 9.38 33.06 -5.52
N MET A 327 8.55 32.16 -4.98
CA MET A 327 8.84 31.49 -3.71
C MET A 327 9.97 30.47 -3.95
N GLY A 328 10.98 30.49 -3.08
CA GLY A 328 12.13 29.61 -3.13
C GLY A 328 12.20 28.66 -1.95
N GLU A 329 13.13 27.71 -2.04
CA GLU A 329 13.49 26.74 -0.98
C GLU A 329 14.31 27.38 0.16
N ASP A 330 14.83 28.59 -0.04
CA ASP A 330 15.54 29.37 0.98
C ASP A 330 14.70 29.54 2.25
N GLY A 331 15.37 29.66 3.40
CA GLY A 331 14.71 29.83 4.69
C GLY A 331 15.61 29.48 5.87
N LEU A 332 15.01 29.04 6.97
CA LEU A 332 15.69 28.37 8.07
C LEU A 332 15.74 26.87 7.77
N LEU A 333 16.94 26.36 7.48
CA LEU A 333 17.13 25.07 6.81
C LEU A 333 17.65 23.99 7.76
N GLY A 334 18.64 24.37 8.59
CA GLY A 334 19.37 23.46 9.44
C GLY A 334 19.26 23.78 10.92
N LEU A 335 19.16 22.75 11.75
CA LEU A 335 19.17 22.79 13.21
C LEU A 335 19.95 21.58 13.75
N SER A 336 20.86 21.82 14.69
CA SER A 336 21.33 20.75 15.58
C SER A 336 21.80 21.30 16.93
N LYS A 337 21.59 20.54 18.00
CA LYS A 337 22.24 20.81 19.30
C LYS A 337 23.72 20.43 19.24
N ASP A 338 24.55 21.10 20.02
CA ASP A 338 25.94 20.67 20.21
C ASP A 338 25.99 19.29 20.91
N PRO A 339 26.95 18.40 20.59
CA PRO A 339 27.12 17.14 21.33
C PRO A 339 27.30 17.32 22.85
N ASN A 340 27.84 18.47 23.30
CA ASN A 340 27.97 18.85 24.71
C ASN A 340 26.87 19.84 25.16
N PHE A 341 25.68 19.79 24.54
CA PHE A 341 24.56 20.68 24.83
C PHE A 341 24.20 20.75 26.33
N ALA A 342 24.30 19.62 27.04
CA ALA A 342 24.03 19.56 28.47
C ALA A 342 24.94 20.47 29.32
N GLN A 343 26.12 20.86 28.79
CA GLN A 343 27.08 21.73 29.46
C GLN A 343 27.13 23.14 28.87
N ASN A 344 27.12 23.27 27.54
CA ASN A 344 27.32 24.56 26.87
C ASN A 344 26.02 25.24 26.42
N HIS A 345 24.92 24.48 26.33
CA HIS A 345 23.63 24.93 25.82
C HIS A 345 23.69 25.55 24.41
N TRP A 346 24.63 25.10 23.57
CA TRP A 346 24.79 25.62 22.21
C TRP A 346 23.89 24.91 21.21
N VAL A 347 23.28 25.70 20.33
CA VAL A 347 22.53 25.22 19.17
C VAL A 347 23.07 25.90 17.92
N TYR A 348 23.03 25.17 16.81
CA TYR A 348 23.54 25.59 15.51
C TYR A 348 22.38 25.70 14.54
N LEU A 349 22.31 26.83 13.85
CA LEU A 349 21.31 27.11 12.83
C LEU A 349 22.00 27.39 11.50
N TYR A 350 21.46 26.86 10.42
CA TYR A 350 21.84 27.19 9.05
C TYR A 350 20.65 27.78 8.31
N TYR A 351 20.81 28.99 7.77
CA TYR A 351 19.69 29.73 7.20
C TYR A 351 20.11 30.70 6.10
N SER A 352 19.16 31.05 5.24
CA SER A 352 19.31 31.97 4.12
C SER A 352 19.26 33.42 4.60
N ASP A 353 20.35 34.17 4.42
CA ASP A 353 20.43 35.57 4.86
C ASP A 353 19.33 36.41 4.17
N PRO A 354 18.60 37.28 4.88
CA PRO A 354 17.47 38.01 4.29
C PRO A 354 17.89 39.10 3.28
N ALA A 355 19.15 39.55 3.30
CA ALA A 355 19.61 40.67 2.48
C ALA A 355 20.72 40.28 1.49
N GLU A 356 21.66 39.44 1.92
CA GLU A 356 22.78 38.98 1.09
C GLU A 356 22.48 37.63 0.44
N SER A 357 22.95 37.41 -0.80
CA SER A 357 22.83 36.12 -1.50
C SER A 357 23.84 35.09 -0.95
N LYS A 358 23.57 34.64 0.27
CA LYS A 358 24.34 33.62 0.99
C LYS A 358 23.48 32.89 2.01
N ASN A 359 23.93 31.70 2.38
CA ASN A 359 23.44 30.99 3.55
C ASN A 359 24.49 31.03 4.67
N VAL A 360 24.04 31.09 5.92
CA VAL A 360 24.86 31.38 7.09
C VAL A 360 24.74 30.25 8.10
N LEU A 361 25.86 29.65 8.49
CA LEU A 361 25.96 28.78 9.66
C LEU A 361 26.32 29.63 10.88
N ALA A 362 25.46 29.62 11.89
CA ALA A 362 25.66 30.36 13.13
C ALA A 362 25.30 29.55 14.38
N ARG A 363 25.99 29.85 15.48
CA ARG A 363 25.75 29.25 16.81
C ARG A 363 25.09 30.27 17.73
N PHE A 364 24.18 29.77 18.55
CA PHE A 364 23.41 30.49 19.56
C PHE A 364 23.43 29.71 20.88
N GLU A 365 23.10 30.39 21.98
CA GLU A 365 22.83 29.77 23.29
C GLU A 365 21.32 29.62 23.51
N LEU A 366 20.90 28.46 24.02
CA LEU A 366 19.53 28.17 24.44
C LEU A 366 19.45 28.08 25.96
N LYS A 367 18.93 29.11 26.63
CA LYS A 367 18.84 29.17 28.10
C LYS A 367 17.40 28.93 28.55
N GLY A 368 17.15 27.79 29.19
CA GLY A 368 15.78 27.36 29.47
C GLY A 368 15.00 27.26 28.15
N ASP A 369 13.85 27.93 28.08
CA ASP A 369 13.00 27.96 26.88
C ASP A 369 13.28 29.18 25.98
N GLU A 370 14.40 29.88 26.15
CA GLU A 370 14.75 31.10 25.40
C GLU A 370 15.99 30.91 24.52
N LEU A 371 15.87 31.19 23.22
CA LEU A 371 17.02 31.31 22.32
C LEU A 371 17.61 32.72 22.45
N VAL A 372 18.82 32.83 23.00
CA VAL A 372 19.46 34.12 23.30
C VAL A 372 20.01 34.74 22.01
N MET A 373 19.22 35.59 21.36
CA MET A 373 19.56 36.15 20.02
C MET A 373 20.91 36.89 19.97
N ASN A 374 21.27 37.63 21.03
CA ASN A 374 22.53 38.37 21.10
C ASN A 374 23.77 37.48 21.29
N SER A 375 23.59 36.18 21.53
CA SER A 375 24.70 35.19 21.58
C SER A 375 25.16 34.73 20.20
N ARG A 376 24.51 35.20 19.12
CA ARG A 376 24.79 34.81 17.73
C ARG A 376 26.27 34.93 17.38
N LYS A 377 26.83 33.85 16.85
CA LYS A 377 28.21 33.77 16.35
C LYS A 377 28.23 33.09 14.99
N VAL A 378 28.54 33.86 13.95
CA VAL A 378 28.66 33.38 12.57
C VAL A 378 29.95 32.60 12.41
N MET A 379 29.88 31.40 11.81
CA MET A 379 31.02 30.53 11.57
C MET A 379 31.38 30.43 10.09
N LEU A 380 30.39 30.24 9.22
CA LEU A 380 30.62 29.96 7.81
C LEU A 380 29.51 30.59 6.96
N ASP A 381 29.93 31.31 5.93
CA ASP A 381 29.05 31.81 4.87
C ASP A 381 29.24 30.93 3.61
N VAL A 382 28.13 30.49 3.03
CA VAL A 382 28.09 29.75 1.77
C VAL A 382 27.42 30.65 0.73
N PRO A 383 28.15 31.17 -0.27
CA PRO A 383 27.57 32.02 -1.30
C PRO A 383 26.46 31.30 -2.07
N THR A 384 25.41 32.01 -2.44
CA THR A 384 24.32 31.51 -3.28
C THR A 384 23.99 32.51 -4.40
N GLN A 385 23.31 32.04 -5.44
CA GLN A 385 22.56 32.87 -6.36
C GLN A 385 21.07 32.72 -6.01
N ARG A 386 20.31 33.81 -6.18
CA ARG A 386 18.87 33.90 -5.95
C ARG A 386 18.12 34.47 -7.15
N GLU A 387 18.73 34.36 -8.32
CA GLU A 387 18.11 34.72 -9.59
C GLU A 387 17.22 33.57 -10.08
N GLU A 388 17.71 32.35 -9.91
CA GLU A 388 17.10 31.12 -10.33
C GLU A 388 16.97 30.15 -9.15
N CYS A 389 15.94 29.31 -9.19
CA CYS A 389 15.84 28.15 -8.30
C CYS A 389 16.98 27.13 -8.63
N CYS A 390 17.47 26.24 -7.77
CA CYS A 390 16.94 25.58 -6.56
C CYS A 390 18.10 24.94 -5.74
N HIS A 391 17.79 24.07 -4.78
CA HIS A 391 18.66 23.13 -4.06
C HIS A 391 19.51 23.78 -2.97
N THR A 392 18.90 23.98 -1.82
CA THR A 392 19.55 24.59 -0.65
C THR A 392 20.18 23.58 0.30
N ALA A 393 19.67 22.33 0.34
CA ALA A 393 19.99 21.31 1.33
C ALA A 393 19.92 21.88 2.77
N GLY A 394 21.00 21.77 3.55
CA GLY A 394 21.18 22.55 4.77
C GLY A 394 21.11 21.78 6.08
N SER A 395 21.16 20.45 6.05
CA SER A 395 21.13 19.61 7.25
C SER A 395 22.45 19.67 8.02
N ILE A 396 22.36 19.59 9.36
CA ILE A 396 23.49 19.62 10.29
C ILE A 396 23.56 18.29 11.06
N ALA A 397 24.72 17.63 11.03
CA ALA A 397 24.98 16.42 11.81
C ALA A 397 26.36 16.45 12.49
N TRP A 398 26.60 15.51 13.41
CA TRP A 398 27.84 15.46 14.19
C TRP A 398 28.43 14.07 14.21
N ASP A 399 29.75 13.95 14.20
CA ASP A 399 30.42 12.71 14.59
C ASP A 399 30.72 12.65 16.10
N ARG A 400 31.13 11.47 16.59
CA ARG A 400 31.55 11.28 17.99
C ARG A 400 32.78 12.09 18.40
N ALA A 401 33.60 12.55 17.44
CA ALA A 401 34.72 13.44 17.70
C ALA A 401 34.28 14.90 17.85
N GLY A 402 32.98 15.19 17.68
CA GLY A 402 32.38 16.50 17.74
C GLY A 402 32.75 17.38 16.55
N ASN A 403 33.01 16.80 15.38
CA ASN A 403 33.08 17.55 14.13
C ASN A 403 31.65 17.77 13.61
N LEU A 404 31.38 18.99 13.16
CA LEU A 404 30.12 19.39 12.54
C LEU A 404 30.19 19.06 11.04
N TYR A 405 29.14 18.39 10.56
CA TYR A 405 28.88 18.15 9.15
C TYR A 405 27.72 19.04 8.70
N LEU A 406 27.89 19.72 7.57
CA LEU A 406 26.87 20.58 6.96
C LEU A 406 26.67 20.19 5.50
N SER A 407 25.43 19.91 5.10
CA SER A 407 25.10 19.66 3.70
C SER A 407 24.76 20.96 2.95
N THR A 408 25.23 21.08 1.72
CA THR A 408 24.95 22.23 0.85
C THR A 408 24.56 21.77 -0.55
N GLY A 409 23.45 22.28 -1.06
CA GLY A 409 23.02 22.00 -2.43
C GLY A 409 23.83 22.77 -3.47
N ASP A 410 23.70 22.38 -4.74
CA ASP A 410 24.48 22.88 -5.86
C ASP A 410 24.08 24.27 -6.34
N ASN A 411 22.89 24.72 -5.93
CA ASN A 411 22.31 26.01 -6.27
C ASN A 411 22.11 26.19 -7.80
N THR A 412 21.68 25.12 -8.48
CA THR A 412 21.44 25.05 -9.94
C THR A 412 20.27 24.13 -10.29
N ASN A 413 19.27 24.60 -11.04
CA ASN A 413 18.16 23.75 -11.51
C ASN A 413 18.49 23.00 -12.84
N PRO A 414 17.91 21.80 -13.07
CA PRO A 414 18.10 21.04 -14.30
C PRO A 414 17.13 21.43 -15.43
N HIS A 415 16.21 22.39 -15.22
CA HIS A 415 15.13 22.68 -16.18
C HIS A 415 15.66 23.21 -17.52
N GLY A 416 16.71 24.04 -17.48
CA GLY A 416 17.41 24.51 -18.68
C GLY A 416 18.10 23.40 -19.49
N SER A 417 18.12 22.17 -18.97
CA SER A 417 18.73 20.98 -19.57
C SER A 417 17.72 19.88 -19.84
N ASN A 418 16.42 20.20 -19.94
CA ASN A 418 15.33 19.25 -20.15
C ASN A 418 15.27 18.13 -19.10
N GLY A 419 15.64 18.45 -17.84
CA GLY A 419 15.64 17.49 -16.74
C GLY A 419 16.88 16.59 -16.68
N TYR A 420 17.84 16.72 -17.59
CA TYR A 420 19.14 16.04 -17.52
C TYR A 420 20.18 16.91 -16.79
N SER A 421 21.44 16.43 -16.75
CA SER A 421 22.58 17.16 -16.18
C SER A 421 22.71 18.61 -16.69
N PRO A 422 22.72 19.62 -15.79
CA PRO A 422 22.89 21.02 -16.13
C PRO A 422 24.37 21.43 -16.26
N SER A 423 24.77 21.76 -17.49
CA SER A 423 26.13 22.17 -17.88
C SER A 423 26.11 23.30 -18.92
N ASP A 424 25.22 24.28 -18.76
CA ASP A 424 25.04 25.36 -19.73
C ASP A 424 26.14 26.44 -19.61
N GLU A 425 27.21 26.27 -20.38
CA GLU A 425 28.41 27.11 -20.34
C GLU A 425 28.28 28.45 -21.11
N ARG A 426 27.10 28.75 -21.66
CA ARG A 426 26.89 29.98 -22.45
C ARG A 426 27.09 31.25 -21.58
N PRO A 427 27.61 32.36 -22.15
CA PRO A 427 27.77 33.61 -21.41
C PRO A 427 26.47 34.06 -20.74
N GLY A 428 26.54 34.43 -19.45
CA GLY A 428 25.39 34.90 -18.67
C GLY A 428 24.45 33.80 -18.14
N ARG A 429 24.77 32.51 -18.39
CA ARG A 429 23.96 31.34 -18.01
C ARG A 429 24.56 30.52 -16.85
N SER A 430 25.46 31.09 -16.06
CA SER A 430 26.10 30.37 -14.93
C SER A 430 25.09 29.79 -13.93
N ALA A 431 23.89 30.35 -13.77
CA ALA A 431 22.84 29.78 -12.92
C ALA A 431 22.34 28.38 -13.37
N TRP A 432 22.61 27.97 -14.62
CA TRP A 432 22.23 26.67 -15.21
C TRP A 432 23.44 25.74 -15.45
N ASP A 433 24.57 26.04 -14.83
CA ASP A 433 25.79 25.23 -14.89
C ASP A 433 26.14 24.71 -13.50
N ALA A 434 25.88 23.42 -13.22
CA ALA A 434 26.22 22.81 -11.94
C ALA A 434 27.71 22.48 -11.82
N GLN A 435 28.48 22.57 -12.91
CA GLN A 435 29.93 22.35 -12.85
C GLN A 435 30.63 23.45 -12.05
N LYS A 436 30.06 24.66 -12.00
CA LYS A 436 30.58 25.79 -11.21
C LYS A 436 30.64 25.51 -9.70
N SER A 437 29.79 24.60 -9.22
CA SER A 437 29.57 24.30 -7.81
C SER A 437 29.93 22.85 -7.52
N SER A 438 29.06 21.88 -7.83
CA SER A 438 29.20 20.47 -7.42
C SER A 438 30.53 19.85 -7.83
N ALA A 439 30.95 20.09 -9.07
CA ALA A 439 32.23 19.62 -9.63
C ALA A 439 33.40 20.58 -9.41
N ASN A 440 33.21 21.71 -8.72
CA ASN A 440 34.27 22.66 -8.42
C ASN A 440 34.86 22.37 -7.04
N THR A 441 36.17 22.10 -6.99
CA THR A 441 36.91 21.79 -5.76
C THR A 441 37.15 23.02 -4.88
N ASN A 442 36.94 24.22 -5.42
CA ASN A 442 37.15 25.50 -4.75
C ASN A 442 35.82 26.21 -4.38
N ASP A 443 34.69 25.49 -4.40
CA ASP A 443 33.36 25.99 -4.05
C ASP A 443 32.74 25.15 -2.93
N LEU A 444 31.94 25.79 -2.06
CA LEU A 444 31.29 25.13 -0.92
C LEU A 444 29.88 24.61 -1.22
N ARG A 445 29.32 24.88 -2.40
CA ARG A 445 28.01 24.38 -2.84
C ARG A 445 28.11 23.00 -3.49
N GLY A 446 27.08 22.19 -3.34
CA GLY A 446 27.05 20.80 -3.81
C GLY A 446 28.06 19.92 -3.05
N LYS A 447 28.17 20.12 -1.73
CA LYS A 447 29.16 19.51 -0.83
C LYS A 447 28.51 18.95 0.44
N ILE A 448 29.19 18.01 1.09
CA ILE A 448 29.08 17.85 2.55
C ILE A 448 30.38 18.37 3.15
N ILE A 449 30.24 19.41 3.97
CA ILE A 449 31.32 20.12 4.64
C ILE A 449 31.57 19.48 6.00
N ARG A 450 32.82 19.41 6.45
CA ARG A 450 33.20 18.94 7.79
C ARG A 450 34.18 19.90 8.44
N ILE A 451 33.77 20.48 9.56
CA ILE A 451 34.56 21.45 10.35
C ILE A 451 34.50 21.12 11.85
N LYS A 452 35.40 21.72 12.64
CA LYS A 452 35.37 21.61 14.11
C LYS A 452 35.12 23.00 14.72
N PRO A 453 33.87 23.31 15.11
CA PRO A 453 33.53 24.60 15.72
C PRO A 453 34.36 24.92 16.96
N GLN A 454 34.65 26.21 17.17
CA GLN A 454 35.36 26.73 18.34
C GLN A 454 34.44 27.65 19.18
N PRO A 455 34.71 27.79 20.49
CA PRO A 455 33.87 28.60 21.37
C PRO A 455 33.68 30.06 20.95
N ASP A 456 34.68 30.66 20.30
CA ASP A 456 34.67 32.05 19.84
C ASP A 456 33.85 32.28 18.55
N GLY A 457 33.37 31.21 17.91
CA GLY A 457 32.66 31.26 16.63
C GLY A 457 33.56 31.02 15.42
N THR A 458 34.85 30.75 15.60
CA THR A 458 35.73 30.26 14.54
C THR A 458 35.58 28.74 14.39
N TYR A 459 36.32 28.14 13.45
CA TYR A 459 36.40 26.70 13.28
C TYR A 459 37.82 26.25 12.90
N THR A 460 38.14 24.99 13.16
CA THR A 460 39.34 24.32 12.65
C THR A 460 38.96 23.29 11.59
N ILE A 461 39.95 22.89 10.77
CA ILE A 461 39.79 21.87 9.73
C ILE A 461 40.20 20.51 10.31
N PRO A 462 39.29 19.53 10.39
CA PRO A 462 39.63 18.18 10.80
C PRO A 462 40.50 17.45 9.76
N ASP A 463 41.36 16.55 10.23
CA ASP A 463 42.12 15.67 9.34
C ASP A 463 41.21 14.68 8.60
N GLY A 464 41.62 14.30 7.39
CA GLY A 464 40.90 13.33 6.55
C GLY A 464 39.73 13.91 5.74
N ASN A 465 39.62 15.24 5.64
CA ASN A 465 38.82 15.88 4.59
C ASN A 465 39.40 15.60 3.20
N LEU A 466 38.59 15.76 2.15
CA LEU A 466 38.93 15.36 0.78
C LEU A 466 40.19 16.08 0.27
N PHE A 467 40.35 17.35 0.65
CA PHE A 467 41.49 18.17 0.29
C PHE A 467 42.28 18.59 1.52
N PRO A 468 43.59 18.28 1.61
CA PRO A 468 44.44 18.74 2.69
C PRO A 468 44.51 20.28 2.77
N LYS A 469 44.65 20.81 3.99
CA LYS A 469 44.81 22.25 4.22
C LYS A 469 45.99 22.81 3.43
N GLY A 470 45.77 23.92 2.73
CA GLY A 470 46.78 24.61 1.91
C GLY A 470 46.92 24.09 0.48
N THR A 471 46.15 23.07 0.09
CA THR A 471 46.09 22.62 -1.31
C THR A 471 45.51 23.72 -2.20
N SER A 472 46.30 24.21 -3.17
CA SER A 472 45.88 25.27 -4.08
C SER A 472 44.62 24.87 -4.87
N GLN A 473 43.75 25.85 -5.18
CA GLN A 473 42.49 25.64 -5.92
C GLN A 473 41.52 24.65 -5.27
N THR A 474 41.58 24.51 -3.94
CA THR A 474 40.65 23.65 -3.21
C THR A 474 40.18 24.29 -1.91
N ARG A 475 39.01 23.85 -1.42
CA ARG A 475 38.49 24.18 -0.10
C ARG A 475 38.73 23.02 0.87
N PRO A 476 39.52 23.21 1.94
CA PRO A 476 39.82 22.14 2.90
C PRO A 476 38.62 21.76 3.79
N GLU A 477 37.55 22.55 3.77
CA GLU A 477 36.29 22.24 4.46
C GLU A 477 35.53 21.05 3.84
N ILE A 478 35.82 20.70 2.58
CA ILE A 478 35.08 19.68 1.83
C ILE A 478 35.42 18.28 2.35
N TYR A 479 34.42 17.57 2.88
CA TYR A 479 34.53 16.13 3.18
C TYR A 479 34.09 15.29 2.00
N THR A 480 32.94 15.61 1.40
CA THR A 480 32.51 15.00 0.14
C THR A 480 32.04 16.05 -0.86
N MET A 481 32.22 15.75 -2.15
CA MET A 481 31.82 16.62 -3.25
C MET A 481 31.01 15.87 -4.29
N GLY A 482 30.49 16.60 -5.28
CA GLY A 482 29.73 16.02 -6.39
C GLY A 482 28.30 15.69 -5.99
N HIS A 483 27.62 16.61 -5.29
CA HIS A 483 26.22 16.49 -4.90
C HIS A 483 25.35 17.55 -5.58
N ARG A 484 24.09 17.23 -5.84
CA ARG A 484 23.04 18.14 -6.33
C ARG A 484 22.29 18.76 -5.16
N ASN A 485 21.63 17.95 -4.35
CA ASN A 485 20.86 18.33 -3.19
C ASN A 485 20.92 17.24 -2.10
N PRO A 486 22.02 17.17 -1.32
CA PRO A 486 22.19 16.22 -0.22
C PRO A 486 21.33 16.66 0.97
N PHE A 487 20.01 16.42 0.88
CA PHE A 487 19.00 17.17 1.61
C PHE A 487 19.03 16.92 3.12
N ARG A 488 18.93 15.65 3.56
CA ARG A 488 19.05 15.27 4.97
C ARG A 488 20.21 14.32 5.17
N ILE A 489 21.09 14.63 6.13
CA ILE A 489 22.32 13.87 6.40
C ILE A 489 22.26 13.23 7.78
N SER A 490 22.99 12.13 7.95
CA SER A 490 23.19 11.48 9.22
C SER A 490 24.59 10.90 9.31
N VAL A 491 25.22 11.05 10.47
CA VAL A 491 26.52 10.44 10.76
C VAL A 491 26.29 9.28 11.71
N ASP A 492 26.68 8.08 11.27
CA ASP A 492 26.67 6.91 12.12
C ASP A 492 27.72 7.09 13.23
N GLN A 493 27.24 7.19 14.46
CA GLN A 493 28.07 7.41 15.63
C GLN A 493 29.08 6.28 15.86
N LYS A 494 28.77 5.04 15.47
CA LYS A 494 29.64 3.88 15.70
C LYS A 494 30.73 3.74 14.65
N THR A 495 30.41 3.95 13.38
CA THR A 495 31.34 3.73 12.26
C THR A 495 31.99 5.01 11.74
N GLY A 496 31.38 6.18 11.99
CA GLY A 496 31.77 7.46 11.39
C GLY A 496 31.34 7.61 9.93
N TYR A 497 30.56 6.67 9.39
CA TYR A 497 30.06 6.76 8.02
C TYR A 497 28.99 7.85 7.91
N VAL A 498 29.03 8.60 6.82
CA VAL A 498 28.03 9.63 6.53
C VAL A 498 27.03 9.07 5.53
N TYR A 499 25.75 9.22 5.84
CA TYR A 499 24.63 8.87 4.98
C TYR A 499 23.85 10.13 4.62
N TRP A 500 23.28 10.17 3.43
CA TRP A 500 22.40 11.26 3.01
C TRP A 500 21.39 10.77 1.98
N GLY A 501 20.28 11.49 1.88
CA GLY A 501 19.44 11.41 0.69
C GLY A 501 19.79 12.51 -0.30
N GLU A 502 19.85 12.14 -1.56
CA GLU A 502 20.25 12.98 -2.68
C GLU A 502 19.06 13.09 -3.64
N VAL A 503 18.53 14.31 -3.80
CA VAL A 503 17.45 14.57 -4.76
C VAL A 503 18.05 14.79 -6.14
N GLY A 504 17.72 13.91 -7.08
CA GLY A 504 18.28 13.87 -8.43
C GLY A 504 17.60 14.78 -9.44
N PRO A 505 17.99 14.70 -10.73
CA PRO A 505 17.38 15.50 -11.78
C PRO A 505 16.06 14.89 -12.30
N ASP A 506 15.38 15.60 -13.19
CA ASP A 506 13.95 15.38 -13.51
C ASP A 506 13.67 14.60 -14.80
N ALA A 507 14.69 14.11 -15.50
CA ALA A 507 14.51 13.33 -16.72
C ALA A 507 13.73 12.04 -16.44
N ALA A 508 12.51 11.94 -16.98
CA ALA A 508 11.62 10.80 -16.75
C ALA A 508 12.10 9.49 -17.38
N LYS A 509 12.83 9.57 -18.50
CA LYS A 509 13.33 8.43 -19.27
C LYS A 509 14.79 8.65 -19.64
N PRO A 510 15.57 7.57 -19.87
CA PRO A 510 16.90 7.71 -20.44
C PRO A 510 16.84 8.16 -21.89
N ASP A 511 17.86 8.90 -22.34
CA ASP A 511 18.07 9.31 -23.73
C ASP A 511 19.52 8.99 -24.12
N PRO A 512 19.76 8.16 -25.15
CA PRO A 512 21.11 7.81 -25.60
C PRO A 512 22.03 9.00 -25.93
N ASN A 513 21.45 10.15 -26.30
CA ASN A 513 22.17 11.37 -26.61
C ASN A 513 22.36 12.28 -25.39
N ARG A 514 21.62 12.12 -24.29
CA ARG A 514 21.76 12.98 -23.09
C ARG A 514 22.36 12.22 -21.91
N GLY A 515 21.84 11.04 -21.61
CA GLY A 515 22.29 10.17 -20.53
C GLY A 515 21.13 9.42 -19.86
N ALA A 516 21.35 8.97 -18.63
CA ALA A 516 20.35 8.23 -17.87
C ALA A 516 19.12 9.08 -17.52
N ALA A 517 18.01 8.41 -17.20
CA ALA A 517 16.91 9.05 -16.46
C ALA A 517 17.46 9.63 -15.15
N GLY A 518 16.78 10.63 -14.59
CA GLY A 518 17.15 11.13 -13.28
C GLY A 518 17.02 10.04 -12.22
N HIS A 519 17.85 10.08 -11.18
CA HIS A 519 17.85 9.14 -10.06
C HIS A 519 17.93 9.90 -8.75
N ASP A 520 17.05 9.59 -7.81
CA ASP A 520 17.29 9.92 -6.41
C ASP A 520 18.17 8.84 -5.81
N GLU A 521 18.98 9.22 -4.83
CA GLU A 521 20.00 8.34 -4.28
C GLU A 521 20.01 8.39 -2.76
N VAL A 522 20.31 7.25 -2.13
CA VAL A 522 20.87 7.23 -0.79
C VAL A 522 22.37 7.15 -0.96
N GLY A 523 23.09 8.13 -0.45
CA GLY A 523 24.54 8.16 -0.45
C GLY A 523 25.14 7.54 0.79
N GLN A 524 26.36 7.03 0.66
CA GLN A 524 27.18 6.53 1.77
C GLN A 524 28.64 6.93 1.55
N ALA A 525 29.22 7.64 2.51
CA ALA A 525 30.63 7.97 2.53
C ALA A 525 31.30 7.27 3.71
N LYS A 526 31.98 6.15 3.41
CA LYS A 526 32.85 5.46 4.37
C LYS A 526 34.14 6.24 4.65
N LYS A 527 34.48 7.17 3.75
CA LYS A 527 35.59 8.13 3.81
C LYS A 527 35.28 9.31 2.88
N ALA A 528 36.07 10.37 2.95
CA ALA A 528 36.01 11.50 2.03
C ALA A 528 36.07 11.06 0.55
N GLY A 529 35.34 11.75 -0.33
CA GLY A 529 35.23 11.34 -1.74
C GLY A 529 34.40 12.25 -2.65
N ASN A 530 34.46 11.97 -3.95
CA ASN A 530 33.62 12.59 -4.99
C ASN A 530 32.48 11.62 -5.37
N PHE A 531 31.23 12.09 -5.36
CA PHE A 531 30.02 11.32 -5.65
C PHE A 531 29.37 11.69 -6.99
N GLY A 532 30.08 12.48 -7.81
CA GLY A 532 29.92 12.44 -9.26
C GLY A 532 29.00 13.46 -9.90
N TRP A 533 28.03 14.06 -9.19
CA TRP A 533 27.17 15.10 -9.78
C TRP A 533 28.01 16.33 -10.20
N PRO A 534 27.78 16.93 -11.39
CA PRO A 534 26.68 16.70 -12.33
C PRO A 534 26.98 15.70 -13.45
N HIS A 535 28.12 15.03 -13.42
CA HIS A 535 28.56 14.17 -14.52
C HIS A 535 27.92 12.78 -14.48
N PHE A 536 27.55 12.30 -13.29
CA PHE A 536 27.05 10.95 -13.07
C PHE A 536 25.84 10.94 -12.11
N VAL A 537 25.06 9.86 -12.18
CA VAL A 537 24.01 9.47 -11.22
C VAL A 537 24.05 7.96 -10.96
N GLY A 538 23.45 7.50 -9.87
CA GLY A 538 23.31 6.11 -9.46
C GLY A 538 24.65 5.40 -9.32
N ASP A 539 24.83 4.30 -10.05
CA ASP A 539 26.05 3.51 -10.09
C ASP A 539 27.13 4.07 -11.03
N ASN A 540 27.31 5.39 -11.03
CA ASN A 540 28.15 6.15 -11.97
C ASN A 540 27.66 6.10 -13.44
N LYS A 541 26.34 6.11 -13.65
CA LYS A 541 25.75 6.26 -15.00
C LYS A 541 26.11 7.65 -15.55
N ALA A 542 27.01 7.67 -16.52
CA ALA A 542 27.54 8.91 -17.10
C ALA A 542 26.54 9.59 -18.05
N TYR A 543 26.41 10.91 -17.89
CA TYR A 543 25.82 11.79 -18.90
C TYR A 543 26.81 12.07 -20.04
N ASN A 544 26.28 12.48 -21.18
CA ASN A 544 27.09 13.02 -22.27
C ASN A 544 27.53 14.44 -21.94
N LYS A 545 28.74 14.81 -22.33
CA LYS A 545 29.12 16.22 -22.50
C LYS A 545 28.15 16.83 -23.51
N TYR A 546 27.59 18.00 -23.21
CA TYR A 546 26.57 18.60 -24.08
C TYR A 546 26.96 20.04 -24.43
N ASP A 547 27.08 20.31 -25.73
CA ASP A 547 27.27 21.66 -26.24
C ASP A 547 25.90 22.33 -26.40
N PHE A 548 25.58 23.27 -25.51
CA PHE A 548 24.31 24.02 -25.52
C PHE A 548 24.21 25.09 -26.61
N VAL A 549 25.30 25.43 -27.29
CA VAL A 549 25.29 26.33 -28.45
C VAL A 549 25.00 25.55 -29.72
N ALA A 550 25.67 24.42 -29.89
CA ALA A 550 25.49 23.53 -31.04
C ALA A 550 24.32 22.56 -30.88
N GLU A 551 23.72 22.48 -29.69
CA GLU A 551 22.69 21.51 -29.28
C GLU A 551 23.12 20.05 -29.52
N LYS A 552 24.42 19.78 -29.39
CA LYS A 552 25.05 18.52 -29.80
C LYS A 552 25.69 17.80 -28.64
N SER A 553 25.44 16.50 -28.58
CA SER A 553 26.06 15.60 -27.61
C SER A 553 27.46 15.18 -28.03
N GLY A 554 28.39 15.25 -27.09
CA GLY A 554 29.75 14.73 -27.20
C GLY A 554 29.89 13.36 -26.54
N GLU A 555 31.13 13.05 -26.17
CA GLU A 555 31.50 11.85 -25.42
C GLU A 555 30.92 11.84 -24.00
N LYS A 556 30.87 10.66 -23.37
CA LYS A 556 30.49 10.51 -21.96
C LYS A 556 31.63 10.93 -21.04
N TRP A 557 31.28 11.37 -19.84
CA TRP A 557 32.27 11.63 -18.79
C TRP A 557 32.97 10.34 -18.33
N ASP A 558 34.25 10.42 -17.98
CA ASP A 558 35.03 9.32 -17.39
C ASP A 558 34.95 9.36 -15.86
N ALA A 559 34.38 8.33 -15.24
CA ALA A 559 34.23 8.25 -13.80
C ALA A 559 35.56 8.10 -13.04
N ASN A 560 36.62 7.60 -13.69
CA ASN A 560 37.91 7.40 -13.03
C ASN A 560 38.74 8.68 -12.93
N ALA A 561 38.54 9.61 -13.87
CA ALA A 561 39.20 10.90 -13.89
C ALA A 561 38.27 11.98 -14.47
N PRO A 562 37.17 12.34 -13.77
CA PRO A 562 36.23 13.32 -14.29
C PRO A 562 36.92 14.66 -14.50
N THR A 563 36.58 15.35 -15.58
CA THR A 563 37.16 16.66 -15.90
C THR A 563 36.12 17.77 -15.76
N ASN A 564 36.44 18.86 -15.08
CA ASN A 564 35.60 20.06 -15.04
C ASN A 564 36.20 21.14 -15.94
N THR A 565 35.59 21.32 -17.12
CA THR A 565 36.03 22.29 -18.14
C THR A 565 35.17 23.55 -18.17
N SER A 566 34.26 23.71 -17.23
CA SER A 566 33.37 24.87 -17.19
C SER A 566 34.18 26.18 -17.13
N PRO A 567 33.76 27.23 -17.86
CA PRO A 567 34.35 28.55 -17.75
C PRO A 567 34.15 29.19 -16.36
N ASN A 568 33.25 28.63 -15.55
CA ASN A 568 32.97 29.07 -14.18
C ASN A 568 33.75 28.26 -13.12
N ASN A 569 34.62 27.32 -13.53
CA ASN A 569 35.43 26.54 -12.60
C ASN A 569 36.60 27.36 -12.06
N THR A 570 36.72 27.44 -10.74
CA THR A 570 37.84 28.08 -10.03
C THR A 570 38.72 27.07 -9.28
N GLY A 571 38.40 25.78 -9.41
CA GLY A 571 39.07 24.66 -8.78
C GLY A 571 39.98 23.89 -9.74
N LEU A 572 40.22 22.62 -9.40
CA LEU A 572 40.98 21.70 -10.23
C LEU A 572 40.20 21.34 -11.49
N ASN A 573 40.92 21.12 -12.59
CA ASN A 573 40.33 20.61 -13.84
C ASN A 573 40.11 19.10 -13.79
N THR A 574 41.03 18.34 -13.21
CA THR A 574 40.88 16.88 -13.04
C THR A 574 40.43 16.60 -11.62
N LEU A 575 39.30 15.93 -11.47
CA LEU A 575 38.66 15.64 -10.20
C LEU A 575 39.06 14.27 -9.65
N PRO A 576 38.90 14.04 -8.35
CA PRO A 576 38.98 12.70 -7.79
C PRO A 576 37.97 11.75 -8.47
N PRO A 577 38.27 10.43 -8.55
CA PRO A 577 37.35 9.44 -9.11
C PRO A 577 35.96 9.50 -8.46
N ALA A 578 34.92 9.37 -9.28
CA ALA A 578 33.54 9.34 -8.82
C ALA A 578 33.20 8.00 -8.16
N GLN A 579 32.53 8.05 -7.02
CA GLN A 579 32.04 6.89 -6.28
C GLN A 579 30.54 6.72 -6.52
N LYS A 580 30.11 5.46 -6.63
CA LYS A 580 28.69 5.12 -6.82
C LYS A 580 27.83 5.45 -5.60
N ALA A 581 26.56 5.68 -5.85
CA ALA A 581 25.51 5.71 -4.82
C ALA A 581 25.39 4.37 -4.07
N PHE A 582 24.86 4.42 -2.85
CA PHE A 582 24.59 3.23 -2.04
C PHE A 582 23.28 2.56 -2.46
N ILE A 583 22.22 3.34 -2.66
CA ILE A 583 20.92 2.94 -3.22
C ILE A 583 20.51 4.01 -4.24
N TRP A 584 19.88 3.66 -5.36
CA TRP A 584 19.42 4.62 -6.37
C TRP A 584 18.12 4.19 -7.03
N TYR A 585 17.25 5.13 -7.41
CA TYR A 585 15.99 4.80 -8.08
C TYR A 585 15.42 5.91 -8.99
N PRO A 586 14.90 5.54 -10.18
CA PRO A 586 14.22 6.45 -11.09
C PRO A 586 12.76 6.69 -10.68
N TYR A 587 12.04 7.55 -11.42
CA TYR A 587 10.59 7.73 -11.27
C TYR A 587 9.83 6.41 -11.51
N ASP A 588 10.34 5.56 -12.38
CA ASP A 588 9.85 4.20 -12.61
C ASP A 588 10.35 3.22 -11.54
N GLY A 589 9.96 1.95 -11.61
CA GLY A 589 10.51 0.90 -10.75
C GLY A 589 12.03 0.76 -10.90
N SER A 590 12.76 0.61 -9.79
CA SER A 590 14.18 0.25 -9.81
C SER A 590 14.33 -1.29 -9.88
N PRO A 591 14.98 -1.84 -10.92
CA PRO A 591 15.30 -3.26 -10.98
C PRO A 591 16.20 -3.72 -9.84
N GLU A 592 17.14 -2.87 -9.42
CA GLU A 592 18.13 -3.16 -8.38
C GLU A 592 17.50 -3.09 -6.98
N PHE A 593 16.55 -2.16 -6.77
CA PHE A 593 15.91 -1.87 -5.49
C PHE A 593 14.38 -1.82 -5.62
N PRO A 594 13.71 -2.93 -5.98
CA PRO A 594 12.28 -2.91 -6.33
C PRO A 594 11.35 -2.43 -5.21
N LEU A 595 11.75 -2.59 -3.93
CA LEU A 595 10.95 -2.19 -2.78
C LEU A 595 10.72 -0.66 -2.67
N VAL A 596 11.60 0.14 -3.27
CA VAL A 596 11.45 1.62 -3.29
C VAL A 596 10.20 2.05 -4.09
N GLY A 597 9.68 1.19 -4.97
CA GLY A 597 8.50 1.44 -5.80
C GLY A 597 8.75 2.41 -6.95
N ALA A 598 7.67 3.01 -7.44
CA ALA A 598 7.63 4.02 -8.51
C ALA A 598 6.82 5.25 -8.08
N GLY A 599 6.87 6.33 -8.86
CA GLY A 599 6.27 7.65 -8.57
C GLY A 599 7.33 8.72 -8.32
N GLY A 600 6.90 9.90 -7.87
CA GLY A 600 7.74 10.99 -7.40
C GLY A 600 8.75 10.54 -6.36
N ARG A 601 9.84 11.30 -6.22
CA ARG A 601 11.01 10.91 -5.44
C ARG A 601 11.57 12.09 -4.69
N ASN A 602 12.00 11.83 -3.46
CA ASN A 602 12.80 12.74 -2.68
C ASN A 602 13.44 11.93 -1.53
N ALA A 603 14.62 11.38 -1.81
CA ALA A 603 15.35 10.53 -0.88
C ALA A 603 15.88 11.30 0.34
N MET A 604 15.84 10.66 1.51
CA MET A 604 16.45 11.10 2.76
C MET A 604 17.07 9.90 3.51
N ALA A 605 18.03 10.14 4.39
CA ALA A 605 18.71 9.06 5.09
C ALA A 605 19.11 9.40 6.52
N GLY A 606 19.00 8.38 7.36
CA GLY A 606 19.34 8.40 8.77
C GLY A 606 18.12 8.30 9.69
N PRO A 607 18.33 7.92 10.97
CA PRO A 607 19.59 7.49 11.58
C PRO A 607 19.89 6.00 11.38
N VAL A 608 21.08 5.56 11.84
CA VAL A 608 21.39 4.13 12.05
C VAL A 608 21.05 3.77 13.49
N PHE A 609 20.29 2.71 13.71
CA PHE A 609 19.90 2.29 15.06
C PHE A 609 20.90 1.29 15.66
N TYR A 610 21.32 1.50 16.91
CA TYR A 610 22.11 0.54 17.68
C TYR A 610 21.44 0.21 19.01
N ALA A 611 21.09 -1.05 19.24
CA ALA A 611 20.40 -1.48 20.44
C ALA A 611 21.24 -1.24 21.72
N GLU A 612 22.57 -1.19 21.59
CA GLU A 612 23.46 -0.96 22.72
C GLU A 612 23.36 0.45 23.33
N ASP A 613 22.97 1.44 22.52
CA ASP A 613 22.80 2.83 22.95
C ASP A 613 21.51 3.01 23.79
N PHE A 614 20.61 2.01 23.77
CA PHE A 614 19.29 2.06 24.40
C PHE A 614 19.03 0.89 25.37
N LYS A 615 20.06 0.24 25.93
CA LYS A 615 19.91 -0.96 26.78
C LYS A 615 18.97 -0.80 27.98
N SER A 616 18.85 0.40 28.52
CA SER A 616 18.00 0.70 29.69
C SER A 616 16.71 1.43 29.33
N ALA A 617 16.48 1.68 28.04
CA ALA A 617 15.34 2.42 27.57
C ALA A 617 14.09 1.52 27.55
N PRO A 618 12.95 1.99 28.09
CA PRO A 618 11.73 1.19 28.17
C PRO A 618 11.11 0.87 26.80
N ASN A 619 11.34 1.74 25.82
CA ASN A 619 10.72 1.67 24.48
C ASN A 619 11.78 1.44 23.39
N ALA A 620 12.96 0.93 23.73
CA ALA A 620 14.03 0.69 22.77
C ALA A 620 13.55 -0.20 21.63
N PHE A 621 13.84 0.18 20.39
CA PHE A 621 13.59 -0.70 19.25
C PHE A 621 14.36 -2.03 19.46
N PRO A 622 13.80 -3.16 19.01
CA PRO A 622 14.37 -4.46 19.29
C PRO A 622 15.67 -4.67 18.51
N ASN A 623 16.49 -5.61 18.99
CA ASN A 623 17.81 -5.92 18.42
C ASN A 623 17.78 -6.29 16.93
N TYR A 624 16.62 -6.65 16.38
CA TYR A 624 16.41 -6.84 14.95
C TYR A 624 16.85 -5.63 14.11
N TYR A 625 16.65 -4.39 14.60
CA TYR A 625 17.07 -3.17 13.88
C TYR A 625 18.52 -2.77 14.12
N ASN A 626 19.27 -3.51 14.95
CA ASN A 626 20.63 -3.15 15.32
C ASN A 626 21.56 -3.12 14.08
N GLY A 627 22.19 -1.97 13.84
CA GLY A 627 23.04 -1.70 12.68
C GLY A 627 22.28 -1.39 11.40
N LYS A 628 20.94 -1.30 11.42
CA LYS A 628 20.16 -0.96 10.22
C LYS A 628 20.08 0.55 10.05
N LEU A 629 20.24 1.01 8.81
CA LEU A 629 20.01 2.40 8.40
C LEU A 629 18.52 2.60 8.13
N LEU A 630 17.91 3.62 8.73
CA LEU A 630 16.58 4.08 8.34
C LEU A 630 16.73 5.09 7.21
N THR A 631 16.25 4.77 6.02
CA THR A 631 16.13 5.70 4.89
C THR A 631 14.65 5.92 4.58
N TYR A 632 14.29 7.08 4.07
CA TYR A 632 12.90 7.46 3.90
C TYR A 632 12.75 8.37 2.70
N ASP A 633 11.54 8.44 2.16
CA ASP A 633 11.24 9.24 0.98
C ASP A 633 10.06 10.16 1.24
N TRP A 634 10.25 11.45 0.98
CA TRP A 634 9.25 12.49 1.23
C TRP A 634 8.04 12.34 0.30
N MET A 635 8.24 12.02 -0.98
CA MET A 635 7.16 11.91 -1.97
C MET A 635 6.34 10.63 -1.77
N ARG A 636 7.03 9.52 -1.49
CA ARG A 636 6.43 8.19 -1.41
C ARG A 636 5.94 7.84 0.00
N GLY A 637 6.37 8.57 1.02
CA GLY A 637 5.83 8.51 2.38
C GLY A 637 6.13 7.20 3.10
N TRP A 638 7.26 6.56 2.79
CA TRP A 638 7.71 5.33 3.44
C TRP A 638 9.01 5.54 4.23
N ILE A 639 9.28 4.61 5.14
CA ILE A 639 10.59 4.41 5.79
C ILE A 639 11.05 2.99 5.44
N MET A 640 12.32 2.81 5.10
CA MET A 640 12.97 1.52 4.85
C MET A 640 14.05 1.29 5.90
N ALA A 641 14.05 0.09 6.50
CA ALA A 641 15.17 -0.38 7.30
C ALA A 641 16.13 -1.17 6.40
N VAL A 642 17.32 -0.63 6.18
CA VAL A 642 18.36 -1.22 5.33
C VAL A 642 19.31 -2.05 6.17
N THR A 643 19.39 -3.35 5.85
CA THR A 643 20.35 -4.28 6.44
C THR A 643 21.68 -4.16 5.71
N MET A 644 22.75 -4.00 6.49
CA MET A 644 24.12 -3.91 5.98
C MET A 644 24.98 -5.06 6.50
N ASP A 645 25.99 -5.45 5.73
CA ASP A 645 27.03 -6.36 6.20
C ASP A 645 27.98 -5.66 7.19
N LYS A 646 28.90 -6.44 7.77
CA LYS A 646 29.91 -5.92 8.73
C LYS A 646 30.81 -4.81 8.16
N ASP A 647 30.93 -4.74 6.84
CA ASP A 647 31.76 -3.77 6.12
C ASP A 647 30.92 -2.56 5.67
N GLY A 648 29.62 -2.53 5.99
CA GLY A 648 28.67 -1.48 5.66
C GLY A 648 28.11 -1.57 4.24
N ASN A 649 28.22 -2.70 3.55
CA ASN A 649 27.64 -2.88 2.22
C ASN A 649 26.16 -3.28 2.31
N TYR A 650 25.37 -2.87 1.31
CA TYR A 650 23.95 -3.20 1.21
C TYR A 650 23.74 -4.72 1.12
N GLN A 651 22.86 -5.27 1.97
CA GLN A 651 22.41 -6.67 1.88
C GLN A 651 20.95 -6.78 1.46
N SER A 652 20.08 -6.04 2.15
CA SER A 652 18.63 -6.04 1.93
C SER A 652 18.00 -4.77 2.51
N MET A 653 16.73 -4.54 2.19
CA MET A 653 15.90 -3.56 2.86
C MET A 653 14.49 -4.10 3.06
N GLU A 654 13.76 -3.51 3.99
CA GLU A 654 12.35 -3.79 4.24
C GLU A 654 11.61 -2.51 4.59
N ARG A 655 10.30 -2.44 4.29
CA ARG A 655 9.47 -1.33 4.75
C ARG A 655 9.31 -1.39 6.26
N PHE A 656 9.58 -0.28 6.92
CA PHE A 656 9.25 -0.06 8.32
C PHE A 656 7.83 0.50 8.44
N MET A 657 7.00 -0.14 9.24
CA MET A 657 5.57 0.17 9.40
C MET A 657 4.80 0.27 8.05
N PRO A 658 4.78 -0.81 7.24
CA PRO A 658 4.20 -0.78 5.89
C PRO A 658 2.70 -0.47 5.83
N SER A 659 1.94 -0.60 6.92
CA SER A 659 0.52 -0.17 6.96
C SER A 659 0.35 1.35 7.00
N TYR A 660 1.42 2.11 7.26
CA TYR A 660 1.41 3.56 7.30
C TYR A 660 2.00 4.17 6.03
N LYS A 661 1.30 5.18 5.49
CA LYS A 661 1.87 6.19 4.59
C LYS A 661 2.09 7.46 5.42
N PHE A 662 3.35 7.79 5.68
CA PHE A 662 3.72 8.97 6.46
C PHE A 662 3.43 10.25 5.66
N SER A 663 3.03 11.33 6.34
CA SER A 663 2.69 12.63 5.74
C SER A 663 3.97 13.40 5.37
N ASN A 664 4.71 12.87 4.39
CA ASN A 664 5.94 13.44 3.88
C ASN A 664 7.03 13.56 4.99
N PRO A 665 7.65 12.43 5.38
CA PRO A 665 8.66 12.40 6.44
C PRO A 665 9.84 13.31 6.07
N MET A 666 10.29 14.11 7.04
CA MET A 666 11.18 15.24 6.80
C MET A 666 12.50 15.14 7.58
N ASP A 667 12.42 14.74 8.84
CA ASP A 667 13.58 14.54 9.69
C ASP A 667 13.23 13.61 10.86
N MET A 668 14.21 12.88 11.39
CA MET A 668 13.99 11.97 12.52
C MET A 668 15.23 11.77 13.40
N GLU A 669 15.01 11.66 14.72
CA GLU A 669 16.06 11.44 15.71
C GLU A 669 15.56 10.47 16.81
N PHE A 670 16.41 9.54 17.23
CA PHE A 670 16.15 8.70 18.40
C PHE A 670 16.43 9.50 19.69
N ALA A 671 15.53 9.38 20.66
CA ALA A 671 15.75 9.88 22.00
C ALA A 671 16.33 8.81 22.94
N ASP A 672 16.98 9.22 24.02
CA ASP A 672 17.59 8.32 25.02
C ASP A 672 16.60 7.31 25.65
N ASN A 673 15.30 7.58 25.56
CA ASN A 673 14.24 6.69 26.02
C ASN A 673 13.85 5.59 25.01
N GLY A 674 14.51 5.55 23.85
CA GLY A 674 14.30 4.57 22.77
C GLY A 674 13.24 4.97 21.74
N ASP A 675 12.51 6.06 21.95
CA ASP A 675 11.48 6.53 21.01
C ASP A 675 12.13 7.20 19.79
N LEU A 676 11.54 7.00 18.61
CA LEU A 676 11.92 7.72 17.39
C LEU A 676 10.99 8.94 17.20
N TYR A 677 11.56 10.13 17.25
CA TYR A 677 10.84 11.37 16.95
C TYR A 677 10.99 11.71 15.48
N MET A 678 9.92 12.19 14.85
CA MET A 678 9.92 12.51 13.44
C MET A 678 9.07 13.74 13.13
N LEU A 679 9.54 14.56 12.20
CA LEU A 679 8.78 15.62 11.56
C LEU A 679 8.12 15.10 10.27
N GLU A 680 6.85 15.44 10.13
CA GLU A 680 6.07 15.29 8.90
C GLU A 680 5.86 16.70 8.32
N TYR A 681 6.31 16.95 7.10
CA TYR A 681 6.19 18.27 6.44
C TYR A 681 4.75 18.55 5.97
N GLY A 682 3.96 17.50 5.76
CA GLY A 682 2.62 17.59 5.21
C GLY A 682 2.59 17.68 3.69
N SER A 683 1.38 17.62 3.14
CA SER A 683 1.16 17.37 1.71
C SER A 683 1.41 18.56 0.78
N GLY A 684 1.32 19.80 1.24
CA GLY A 684 1.49 21.01 0.41
C GLY A 684 2.88 21.64 0.53
N TRP A 685 3.44 22.11 -0.59
CA TRP A 685 4.70 22.87 -0.60
C TRP A 685 4.45 24.33 -0.21
N PHE A 686 5.40 24.91 0.54
CA PHE A 686 5.42 26.34 0.83
C PHE A 686 4.19 26.88 1.58
N THR A 687 3.53 26.01 2.34
CA THR A 687 2.31 26.33 3.08
C THR A 687 2.28 25.60 4.42
N ALA A 688 1.52 26.16 5.36
CA ALA A 688 1.08 25.42 6.53
C ALA A 688 0.13 24.32 6.10
N ASN A 689 0.36 23.11 6.62
CA ASN A 689 -0.41 21.92 6.29
C ASN A 689 -1.10 21.38 7.53
N ASP A 690 -2.38 21.02 7.41
CA ASP A 690 -3.11 20.39 8.52
C ASP A 690 -2.49 19.05 8.95
N ASP A 691 -1.80 18.39 8.02
CA ASP A 691 -1.11 17.12 8.25
C ASP A 691 0.40 17.24 8.47
N ALA A 692 0.94 18.47 8.57
CA ALA A 692 2.30 18.68 9.07
C ALA A 692 2.33 18.49 10.58
N ARG A 693 3.23 17.63 11.08
CA ARG A 693 3.19 17.14 12.45
C ARG A 693 4.56 16.94 13.05
N LEU A 694 4.61 17.08 14.37
CA LEU A 694 5.63 16.43 15.20
C LEU A 694 5.02 15.13 15.72
N ILE A 695 5.66 14.01 15.40
CA ILE A 695 5.20 12.69 15.81
C ILE A 695 6.28 11.97 16.61
N ARG A 696 5.84 10.91 17.29
CA ARG A 696 6.70 9.98 18.02
C ARG A 696 6.28 8.56 17.70
N ILE A 697 7.24 7.71 17.38
CA ILE A 697 7.04 6.28 17.16
C ILE A 697 7.62 5.54 18.37
N GLU A 698 6.72 4.90 19.11
CA GLU A 698 7.06 4.13 20.31
C GLU A 698 7.05 2.63 19.97
N TYR A 699 8.01 1.87 20.50
CA TYR A 699 7.99 0.41 20.44
C TYR A 699 7.53 -0.20 21.76
N ASN A 700 6.51 -1.06 21.70
CA ASN A 700 6.08 -1.88 22.83
C ASN A 700 6.62 -3.31 22.68
N GLY A 701 7.77 -3.58 23.33
CA GLY A 701 8.34 -4.92 23.45
C GLY A 701 7.69 -5.78 24.54
N GLY A 702 6.87 -5.19 25.40
CA GLY A 702 6.16 -5.88 26.47
C GLY A 702 4.77 -6.37 26.05
N ASN A 703 3.91 -6.51 27.05
CA ASN A 703 2.51 -6.87 26.89
C ASN A 703 1.73 -5.74 26.18
N ARG A 704 1.02 -6.06 25.09
CA ARG A 704 0.17 -5.10 24.38
C ARG A 704 -1.20 -5.04 25.03
N LYS A 705 -1.83 -3.87 24.91
CA LYS A 705 -3.20 -3.68 25.40
C LYS A 705 -4.19 -4.34 24.43
N PRO A 706 -5.30 -4.93 24.94
CA PRO A 706 -6.34 -5.48 24.08
C PRO A 706 -6.95 -4.42 23.15
N GLN A 707 -7.33 -4.82 21.95
CA GLN A 707 -8.08 -3.99 21.00
C GLN A 707 -9.58 -4.20 21.20
N LEU A 708 -10.26 -3.19 21.73
CA LEU A 708 -11.69 -3.24 22.01
C LEU A 708 -12.54 -3.14 20.74
N LEU A 709 -13.55 -3.99 20.65
CA LEU A 709 -14.68 -3.81 19.76
C LEU A 709 -15.96 -3.85 20.59
N VAL A 710 -16.76 -2.80 20.47
CA VAL A 710 -17.94 -2.59 21.31
C VAL A 710 -19.13 -2.24 20.44
N ALA A 711 -20.24 -2.97 20.58
CA ALA A 711 -21.46 -2.71 19.84
C ALA A 711 -22.73 -2.90 20.70
N ALA A 712 -23.81 -2.23 20.29
CA ALA A 712 -25.15 -2.38 20.84
C ALA A 712 -26.15 -2.74 19.73
N ASN A 713 -27.24 -3.42 20.06
CA ASN A 713 -28.33 -3.71 19.11
C ASN A 713 -29.01 -2.43 18.59
N LYS A 714 -29.21 -1.43 19.47
CA LYS A 714 -29.62 -0.07 19.13
C LYS A 714 -29.03 0.91 20.15
N MET A 715 -28.78 2.14 19.71
CA MET A 715 -28.29 3.23 20.57
C MET A 715 -29.39 3.89 21.40
N GLY A 716 -30.65 3.46 21.23
CA GLY A 716 -31.79 3.95 21.99
C GLY A 716 -33.12 3.36 21.53
N GLY A 717 -34.18 3.65 22.29
CA GLY A 717 -35.54 3.20 21.99
C GLY A 717 -36.53 3.53 23.10
N SER A 718 -37.81 3.25 22.87
CA SER A 718 -38.87 3.52 23.86
C SER A 718 -38.73 2.65 25.11
N ALA A 719 -39.12 3.20 26.26
CA ALA A 719 -39.13 2.46 27.52
C ALA A 719 -40.35 1.53 27.59
N PRO A 720 -40.21 0.25 27.99
CA PRO A 720 -38.96 -0.44 28.35
C PRO A 720 -38.11 -0.84 27.13
N PHE A 721 -36.81 -0.53 27.17
CA PHE A 721 -35.88 -0.77 26.08
C PHE A 721 -35.02 -2.01 26.33
N ASN A 722 -35.07 -2.99 25.41
CA ASN A 722 -34.23 -4.19 25.47
C ASN A 722 -32.86 -3.92 24.82
N LEU A 723 -31.85 -3.69 25.66
CA LEU A 723 -30.48 -3.44 25.25
C LEU A 723 -29.71 -4.77 25.19
N SER A 724 -29.09 -5.03 24.03
CA SER A 724 -28.08 -6.07 23.87
C SER A 724 -26.75 -5.41 23.52
N LEU A 725 -25.72 -5.73 24.28
CA LEU A 725 -24.34 -5.27 24.11
C LEU A 725 -23.45 -6.47 23.76
N THR A 726 -22.46 -6.26 22.91
CA THR A 726 -21.49 -7.28 22.54
C THR A 726 -20.07 -6.71 22.47
N ALA A 727 -19.11 -7.53 22.92
CA ALA A 727 -17.69 -7.30 22.77
C ALA A 727 -17.07 -8.17 21.65
N LYS A 728 -17.90 -8.83 20.82
CA LYS A 728 -17.46 -9.76 19.79
C LYS A 728 -16.52 -9.07 18.79
N GLY A 729 -15.31 -9.64 18.63
CA GLY A 729 -14.25 -9.06 17.80
C GLY A 729 -13.21 -8.26 18.59
N THR A 730 -13.39 -8.12 19.91
CA THR A 730 -12.28 -7.72 20.80
C THR A 730 -11.19 -8.79 20.74
N VAL A 731 -9.96 -8.38 20.46
CA VAL A 731 -8.81 -9.28 20.33
C VAL A 731 -7.65 -8.83 21.21
N ASP A 732 -6.87 -9.79 21.67
CA ASP A 732 -5.58 -9.56 22.29
C ASP A 732 -4.48 -10.00 21.32
N ALA A 733 -3.50 -9.14 21.09
CA ALA A 733 -2.46 -9.40 20.11
C ALA A 733 -1.42 -10.41 20.62
N ASP A 734 -1.23 -10.52 21.94
CA ASP A 734 -0.33 -11.48 22.58
C ASP A 734 -1.01 -12.84 22.85
N GLY A 735 -2.32 -12.92 22.62
CA GLY A 735 -3.12 -14.13 22.78
C GLY A 735 -3.49 -14.42 24.23
N ASP A 736 -3.46 -13.41 25.09
CA ASP A 736 -3.79 -13.53 26.50
C ASP A 736 -5.30 -13.74 26.72
N ALA A 737 -5.63 -14.40 27.84
CA ALA A 737 -7.01 -14.67 28.22
C ALA A 737 -7.70 -13.38 28.70
N LEU A 738 -8.74 -12.94 27.98
CA LEU A 738 -9.44 -11.70 28.27
C LEU A 738 -10.56 -11.88 29.31
N THR A 739 -10.65 -10.92 30.22
CA THR A 739 -11.78 -10.74 31.14
C THR A 739 -12.55 -9.47 30.79
N TYR A 740 -13.88 -9.54 30.86
CA TYR A 740 -14.79 -8.48 30.41
C TYR A 740 -15.64 -7.97 31.57
N ALA A 741 -15.86 -6.65 31.64
CA ALA A 741 -16.75 -6.03 32.61
C ALA A 741 -17.50 -4.85 31.99
N TRP A 742 -18.81 -5.01 31.83
CA TRP A 742 -19.73 -3.95 31.47
C TRP A 742 -20.24 -3.23 32.70
N LYS A 743 -20.10 -1.91 32.74
CA LYS A 743 -20.75 -1.02 33.71
C LYS A 743 -21.76 -0.15 32.99
N ILE A 744 -23.04 -0.37 33.25
CA ILE A 744 -24.14 0.46 32.76
C ILE A 744 -24.58 1.37 33.89
N SER A 745 -24.56 2.69 33.68
CA SER A 745 -24.91 3.66 34.71
C SER A 745 -25.74 4.82 34.16
N SER A 746 -26.53 5.48 34.99
CA SER A 746 -27.31 6.66 34.59
C SER A 746 -27.24 7.77 35.64
N LYS A 747 -27.49 9.03 35.23
CA LYS A 747 -27.48 10.19 36.16
C LYS A 747 -28.57 10.11 37.24
N ASN A 748 -29.66 9.41 36.95
CA ASN A 748 -30.76 9.11 37.86
C ASN A 748 -30.47 7.92 38.80
N GLY A 749 -29.22 7.49 38.93
CA GLY A 749 -28.77 6.56 39.97
C GLY A 749 -28.80 5.08 39.59
N PHE A 750 -29.19 4.72 38.36
CA PHE A 750 -29.10 3.33 37.91
C PHE A 750 -27.63 2.90 37.80
N THR A 751 -27.31 1.69 38.24
CA THR A 751 -26.01 1.05 38.00
C THR A 751 -26.17 -0.46 37.90
N LYS A 752 -25.55 -1.07 36.89
CA LYS A 752 -25.46 -2.52 36.71
C LYS A 752 -24.07 -2.90 36.24
N LEU A 753 -23.53 -3.97 36.81
CA LEU A 753 -22.28 -4.60 36.41
C LEU A 753 -22.57 -5.99 35.81
N ILE A 754 -21.93 -6.31 34.68
CA ILE A 754 -22.07 -7.59 33.97
C ILE A 754 -20.69 -8.03 33.48
N ASN A 755 -20.23 -9.22 33.89
CA ASN A 755 -18.84 -9.66 33.67
C ASN A 755 -18.70 -10.69 32.54
N THR A 756 -19.38 -10.45 31.43
CA THR A 756 -19.40 -11.31 30.24
C THR A 756 -19.14 -10.46 28.99
N PRO A 757 -18.60 -11.04 27.89
CA PRO A 757 -18.36 -10.30 26.67
C PRO A 757 -19.67 -9.75 26.06
N ASP A 758 -20.74 -10.53 26.12
CA ASP A 758 -22.08 -10.12 25.71
C ASP A 758 -22.95 -9.84 26.94
N ALA A 759 -23.81 -8.82 26.86
CA ALA A 759 -24.72 -8.45 27.93
C ALA A 759 -26.11 -8.09 27.40
N THR A 760 -27.15 -8.59 28.05
CA THR A 760 -28.55 -8.27 27.73
C THR A 760 -29.27 -7.77 28.97
N LEU A 761 -29.98 -6.64 28.84
CA LEU A 761 -30.77 -6.06 29.92
C LEU A 761 -31.94 -5.21 29.39
N THR A 762 -32.99 -5.11 30.19
CA THR A 762 -34.14 -4.24 29.93
C THR A 762 -34.03 -2.97 30.76
N LEU A 763 -34.10 -1.81 30.11
CA LEU A 763 -34.06 -0.49 30.72
C LEU A 763 -35.46 0.12 30.73
N SER A 764 -36.11 0.17 31.90
CA SER A 764 -37.52 0.58 32.03
C SER A 764 -37.72 2.07 32.26
N THR A 765 -36.68 2.81 32.65
CA THR A 765 -36.79 4.24 32.99
C THR A 765 -36.21 5.10 31.89
N VAL A 766 -36.94 6.15 31.51
CA VAL A 766 -36.50 7.17 30.55
C VAL A 766 -35.24 7.86 31.06
N GLY A 767 -34.25 8.03 30.19
CA GLY A 767 -32.98 8.69 30.50
C GLY A 767 -31.82 8.23 29.62
N VAL A 768 -30.66 8.86 29.81
CA VAL A 768 -29.40 8.49 29.15
C VAL A 768 -28.59 7.56 30.06
N TYR A 769 -28.26 6.39 29.55
CA TYR A 769 -27.45 5.37 30.22
C TYR A 769 -26.08 5.30 29.56
N LYS A 770 -25.01 5.38 30.34
CA LYS A 770 -23.63 5.17 29.88
C LYS A 770 -23.26 3.72 30.09
N ALA A 771 -23.00 2.99 29.01
CA ALA A 771 -22.46 1.64 29.03
C ALA A 771 -20.95 1.68 28.76
N THR A 772 -20.15 1.28 29.75
CA THR A 772 -18.70 1.21 29.67
C THR A 772 -18.25 -0.24 29.68
N LEU A 773 -17.60 -0.72 28.61
CA LEU A 773 -16.89 -1.98 28.61
C LEU A 773 -15.46 -1.76 29.12
N THR A 774 -15.01 -2.58 30.06
CA THR A 774 -13.61 -2.71 30.48
C THR A 774 -13.13 -4.11 30.13
N VAL A 775 -11.97 -4.22 29.50
CA VAL A 775 -11.32 -5.49 29.20
C VAL A 775 -9.93 -5.50 29.82
N ASN A 776 -9.59 -6.63 30.42
CA ASN A 776 -8.31 -6.86 31.10
C ASN A 776 -7.72 -8.20 30.64
N ASP A 777 -6.47 -8.18 30.21
CA ASP A 777 -5.69 -9.34 29.74
C ASP A 777 -5.02 -10.15 30.87
N GLY A 778 -5.09 -9.68 32.12
CA GLY A 778 -4.43 -10.33 33.27
C GLY A 778 -2.90 -10.17 33.30
N LYS A 779 -2.33 -9.41 32.36
CA LYS A 779 -0.90 -9.08 32.22
C LYS A 779 -0.61 -7.59 32.37
N GLY A 780 -1.63 -6.80 32.68
CA GLY A 780 -1.53 -5.37 32.99
C GLY A 780 -2.09 -4.47 31.91
N GLY A 781 -2.52 -5.02 30.76
CA GLY A 781 -3.27 -4.28 29.75
C GLY A 781 -4.75 -4.23 30.12
N ILE A 782 -5.15 -3.07 30.65
CA ILE A 782 -6.54 -2.73 30.91
C ILE A 782 -6.97 -1.61 29.96
N VAL A 783 -8.06 -1.84 29.25
CA VAL A 783 -8.65 -0.88 28.30
C VAL A 783 -10.14 -0.73 28.59
N SER A 784 -10.67 0.48 28.34
CA SER A 784 -12.10 0.74 28.51
C SER A 784 -12.64 1.63 27.40
N GLN A 785 -13.87 1.36 26.96
CA GLN A 785 -14.59 2.19 26.00
C GLN A 785 -16.04 2.37 26.47
N SER A 786 -16.62 3.55 26.23
CA SER A 786 -17.98 3.88 26.65
C SER A 786 -18.86 4.29 25.48
N MET A 787 -20.15 4.01 25.59
CA MET A 787 -21.21 4.49 24.71
C MET A 787 -22.41 4.98 25.52
N ASP A 788 -23.14 5.94 24.97
CA ASP A 788 -24.38 6.46 25.57
C ASP A 788 -25.59 5.82 24.88
N ILE A 789 -26.54 5.32 25.68
CA ILE A 789 -27.78 4.65 25.27
C ILE A 789 -28.96 5.50 25.74
N THR A 790 -29.80 5.95 24.80
CA THR A 790 -30.94 6.84 25.07
C THR A 790 -32.24 6.06 25.18
N VAL A 791 -32.82 6.01 26.37
CA VAL A 791 -34.10 5.32 26.62
C VAL A 791 -35.22 6.35 26.73
N GLY A 792 -36.25 6.23 25.90
CA GLY A 792 -37.44 7.09 25.89
C GLY A 792 -37.58 8.05 24.70
N ASN A 793 -36.68 8.00 23.72
CA ASN A 793 -36.88 8.54 22.37
C ASN A 793 -36.66 7.39 21.37
N GLU A 794 -37.58 7.19 20.43
CA GLU A 794 -37.50 6.10 19.46
C GLU A 794 -37.18 6.66 18.07
N ALA A 795 -36.22 6.06 17.37
CA ALA A 795 -35.84 6.59 16.05
C ALA A 795 -37.02 6.53 15.07
N PRO A 796 -37.20 7.54 14.20
CA PRO A 796 -38.34 7.61 13.29
C PRO A 796 -38.39 6.41 12.34
N VAL A 797 -39.58 5.89 12.06
CA VAL A 797 -39.77 4.85 11.05
C VAL A 797 -39.98 5.51 9.69
N LEU A 798 -39.03 5.30 8.78
CA LEU A 798 -39.07 5.83 7.41
C LEU A 798 -39.31 4.70 6.41
N SER A 799 -40.24 4.91 5.46
CA SER A 799 -40.48 3.99 4.34
C SER A 799 -40.58 4.72 2.99
N VAL A 800 -39.81 4.29 1.99
CA VAL A 800 -39.93 4.71 0.59
C VAL A 800 -40.81 3.70 -0.14
N GLU A 801 -41.94 4.17 -0.66
CA GLU A 801 -42.83 3.39 -1.50
C GLU A 801 -42.65 3.80 -2.97
N LEU A 802 -42.73 2.84 -3.89
CA LEU A 802 -42.73 3.08 -5.33
C LEU A 802 -44.07 2.59 -5.92
N PRO A 803 -45.17 3.36 -5.80
CA PRO A 803 -46.50 2.90 -6.21
C PRO A 803 -46.55 2.54 -7.69
N GLY A 804 -46.94 1.31 -8.01
CA GLY A 804 -46.99 0.79 -9.38
C GLY A 804 -45.61 0.58 -10.04
N GLY A 805 -44.52 0.79 -9.30
CA GLY A 805 -43.14 0.58 -9.73
C GLY A 805 -42.50 -0.66 -9.11
N ASN A 806 -41.25 -0.93 -9.52
CA ASN A 806 -40.45 -2.04 -9.02
C ASN A 806 -39.28 -1.50 -8.20
N LYS A 807 -38.96 -2.12 -7.06
CA LYS A 807 -37.89 -1.68 -6.15
C LYS A 807 -36.49 -2.15 -6.52
N SER A 808 -36.36 -2.95 -7.57
CA SER A 808 -35.08 -3.49 -8.04
C SER A 808 -34.73 -3.06 -9.46
N PHE A 809 -35.71 -2.72 -10.30
CA PHE A 809 -35.51 -2.43 -11.71
C PHE A 809 -36.16 -1.11 -12.16
N PHE A 810 -35.47 -0.36 -13.02
CA PHE A 810 -36.03 0.76 -13.78
C PHE A 810 -35.91 0.51 -15.29
N THR A 811 -36.80 1.11 -16.07
CA THR A 811 -36.66 1.17 -17.53
C THR A 811 -36.15 2.57 -17.92
N PRO A 812 -35.06 2.68 -18.70
CA PRO A 812 -34.53 3.96 -19.14
C PRO A 812 -35.59 4.86 -19.79
N ASN A 813 -35.57 6.14 -19.43
CA ASN A 813 -36.48 7.19 -19.89
C ASN A 813 -37.97 6.96 -19.59
N LYS A 814 -38.32 5.99 -18.74
CA LYS A 814 -39.68 5.87 -18.18
C LYS A 814 -39.74 6.51 -16.79
N PRO A 815 -40.84 7.21 -16.47
CA PRO A 815 -41.05 7.72 -15.13
C PRO A 815 -41.44 6.62 -14.15
N PHE A 816 -40.98 6.73 -12.90
CA PHE A 816 -41.52 5.98 -11.77
C PHE A 816 -41.97 6.93 -10.67
N ARG A 817 -43.00 6.53 -9.93
CA ARG A 817 -43.55 7.30 -8.79
C ARG A 817 -42.86 6.89 -7.51
N TYR A 818 -42.68 7.84 -6.61
CA TYR A 818 -42.20 7.61 -5.25
C TYR A 818 -43.07 8.35 -4.23
N ASP A 819 -43.25 7.76 -3.05
CA ASP A 819 -44.02 8.29 -1.94
C ASP A 819 -43.30 7.94 -0.63
N ILE A 820 -42.78 8.96 0.07
CA ILE A 820 -42.08 8.77 1.35
C ILE A 820 -43.09 8.81 2.48
N LYS A 821 -43.09 7.80 3.35
CA LYS A 821 -43.78 7.84 4.64
C LYS A 821 -42.76 7.98 5.75
N VAL A 822 -43.09 8.83 6.71
CA VAL A 822 -42.36 8.95 7.96
C VAL A 822 -43.37 8.89 9.09
N ASN A 823 -43.10 8.00 10.05
CA ASN A 823 -43.86 7.87 11.28
C ASN A 823 -42.88 7.86 12.44
N ASP A 824 -42.98 8.87 13.28
CA ASP A 824 -42.25 8.98 14.52
C ASP A 824 -43.24 8.93 15.69
N LYS A 825 -42.87 8.23 16.76
CA LYS A 825 -43.80 8.05 17.88
C LYS A 825 -43.99 9.34 18.68
N GLU A 826 -43.00 10.23 18.65
CA GLU A 826 -42.96 11.48 19.39
C GLU A 826 -43.33 12.69 18.51
N ASP A 827 -42.84 12.74 17.27
CA ASP A 827 -43.10 13.81 16.30
C ASP A 827 -44.36 13.59 15.46
N GLY A 828 -44.97 12.39 15.49
CA GLY A 828 -46.17 12.06 14.74
C GLY A 828 -45.88 11.54 13.32
N THR A 829 -46.82 11.72 12.40
CA THR A 829 -46.68 11.25 11.01
C THR A 829 -46.42 12.39 10.05
N LEU A 830 -45.89 12.10 8.86
CA LEU A 830 -45.76 13.06 7.76
C LEU A 830 -47.09 13.81 7.50
N GLY A 831 -47.05 15.15 7.57
CA GLY A 831 -48.23 16.02 7.44
C GLY A 831 -49.12 16.15 8.68
N LYS A 832 -48.82 15.41 9.76
CA LYS A 832 -49.48 15.49 11.07
C LYS A 832 -48.43 15.36 12.19
N GLY A 833 -47.67 16.43 12.38
CA GLY A 833 -46.61 16.57 13.38
C GLY A 833 -45.19 16.64 12.78
N ILE A 834 -44.96 15.93 11.67
CA ILE A 834 -43.74 16.00 10.84
C ILE A 834 -44.00 16.85 9.59
N ASP A 835 -43.21 17.89 9.38
CA ASP A 835 -43.27 18.75 8.20
C ASP A 835 -42.60 18.06 6.98
N PRO A 836 -43.26 17.97 5.81
CA PRO A 836 -42.65 17.49 4.57
C PRO A 836 -41.31 18.11 4.21
N GLU A 837 -41.08 19.39 4.51
CA GLU A 837 -39.81 20.08 4.18
C GLU A 837 -38.62 19.57 5.02
N ARG A 838 -38.89 18.88 6.14
CA ARG A 838 -37.86 18.28 7.00
C ARG A 838 -37.40 16.89 6.54
N VAL A 839 -38.01 16.34 5.51
CA VAL A 839 -37.63 15.03 4.95
C VAL A 839 -36.80 15.25 3.70
N ALA A 840 -35.53 14.90 3.75
CA ALA A 840 -34.63 15.01 2.61
C ALA A 840 -34.83 13.82 1.67
N VAL A 841 -35.15 14.09 0.39
CA VAL A 841 -35.32 13.07 -0.66
C VAL A 841 -34.39 13.37 -1.83
N ASN A 842 -33.59 12.37 -2.24
CA ASN A 842 -32.67 12.47 -3.37
C ASN A 842 -32.82 11.24 -4.29
N ILE A 843 -32.75 11.47 -5.60
CA ILE A 843 -32.70 10.41 -6.61
C ILE A 843 -31.54 10.71 -7.56
N ASP A 844 -30.49 9.89 -7.47
CA ASP A 844 -29.22 10.11 -8.18
C ASP A 844 -28.90 8.94 -9.12
N TYR A 845 -28.35 9.23 -10.31
CA TYR A 845 -27.81 8.21 -11.21
C TYR A 845 -26.33 7.95 -10.90
N MET A 846 -25.97 6.67 -10.72
CA MET A 846 -24.61 6.23 -10.49
C MET A 846 -24.14 5.36 -11.67
N PRO A 847 -23.08 5.77 -12.41
CA PRO A 847 -22.50 4.97 -13.49
C PRO A 847 -21.95 3.61 -13.05
N GLU A 848 -21.48 2.78 -13.97
CA GLU A 848 -20.86 1.47 -13.69
C GLU A 848 -19.53 1.60 -12.89
N GLY A 849 -19.26 0.69 -11.92
CA GLY A 849 -17.96 0.62 -11.20
C GLY A 849 -17.97 0.91 -9.69
N PHE A 850 -19.14 0.99 -9.05
CA PHE A 850 -19.28 1.32 -7.62
C PHE A 850 -19.40 0.11 -6.69
N ASP A 851 -18.81 0.23 -5.50
CA ASP A 851 -18.97 -0.76 -4.41
C ASP A 851 -20.40 -0.72 -3.83
N LYS A 852 -21.18 -1.77 -4.13
CA LYS A 852 -22.57 -1.93 -3.70
C LYS A 852 -22.72 -2.19 -2.19
N ILE A 853 -21.68 -2.68 -1.50
CA ILE A 853 -21.71 -3.04 -0.07
C ILE A 853 -21.52 -1.79 0.81
N ALA A 854 -20.62 -0.89 0.43
CA ALA A 854 -20.41 0.38 1.13
C ALA A 854 -21.62 1.34 1.08
N ILE A 855 -22.47 1.19 0.04
CA ILE A 855 -23.68 1.99 -0.18
C ILE A 855 -24.86 1.47 0.65
N ALA A 856 -24.99 0.14 0.79
CA ALA A 856 -26.04 -0.49 1.61
C ALA A 856 -25.85 -0.29 3.12
N GLN A 857 -24.64 0.02 3.57
CA GLN A 857 -24.30 0.20 5.00
C GLN A 857 -24.45 1.66 5.50
N GLY A 858 -25.02 2.60 4.73
CA GLY A 858 -25.34 3.95 5.23
C GLY A 858 -24.13 4.83 5.62
N HIS A 859 -22.89 4.39 5.35
CA HIS A 859 -21.66 5.04 5.82
C HIS A 859 -21.16 6.22 4.96
N ARG A 860 -21.97 6.76 4.04
CA ARG A 860 -21.56 7.90 3.19
C ARG A 860 -22.59 9.04 3.27
N SER A 861 -22.21 10.09 3.98
CA SER A 861 -22.80 11.41 3.83
C SER A 861 -22.78 11.82 2.35
N ALA A 862 -23.84 12.52 1.94
CA ALA A 862 -24.01 13.05 0.60
C ALA A 862 -22.78 13.85 0.14
N ASP A 863 -22.32 13.60 -1.08
CA ASP A 863 -21.65 14.59 -1.94
C ASP A 863 -21.36 13.98 -3.33
N ALA A 864 -21.05 14.86 -4.28
CA ALA A 864 -20.48 14.58 -5.61
C ALA A 864 -19.25 13.63 -5.64
N GLY A 865 -18.82 13.13 -4.48
CA GLY A 865 -17.72 12.18 -4.29
C GLY A 865 -18.01 10.74 -4.73
N ALA A 866 -19.25 10.37 -5.04
CA ALA A 866 -19.52 9.06 -5.63
C ALA A 866 -18.93 8.99 -7.06
N LEU A 867 -19.44 9.78 -8.00
CA LEU A 867 -19.04 9.81 -9.42
C LEU A 867 -17.53 9.85 -9.71
N LEU A 868 -16.71 10.25 -8.73
CA LEU A 868 -15.29 10.56 -8.89
C LEU A 868 -14.38 9.77 -7.93
N ALA A 869 -14.94 8.78 -7.22
CA ALA A 869 -14.23 8.05 -6.17
C ALA A 869 -13.03 7.27 -6.69
N SER A 870 -13.07 6.72 -7.92
CA SER A 870 -11.93 5.97 -8.48
C SER A 870 -10.76 6.88 -8.80
N GLY A 871 -10.97 7.93 -9.61
CA GLY A 871 -9.94 8.93 -9.91
C GLY A 871 -9.40 9.63 -8.66
N LYS A 872 -10.29 9.98 -7.72
CA LYS A 872 -9.87 10.51 -6.42
C LYS A 872 -9.03 9.47 -5.67
N LYS A 873 -9.51 8.24 -5.45
CA LYS A 873 -8.78 7.17 -4.73
C LYS A 873 -7.41 6.92 -5.34
N LEU A 874 -7.30 6.88 -6.67
CA LEU A 874 -6.03 6.76 -7.39
C LEU A 874 -5.11 7.95 -7.09
N ILE A 875 -5.62 9.18 -7.09
CA ILE A 875 -4.88 10.37 -6.66
C ILE A 875 -4.47 10.31 -5.18
N GLU A 876 -5.32 9.79 -4.29
CA GLU A 876 -4.98 9.68 -2.86
C GLU A 876 -3.95 8.57 -2.58
N ALA A 877 -4.00 7.49 -3.35
CA ALA A 877 -3.03 6.40 -3.30
C ALA A 877 -1.69 6.83 -3.92
N SER A 878 -1.71 7.73 -4.91
CA SER A 878 -0.52 8.26 -5.58
C SER A 878 0.17 9.36 -4.76
N ASP A 879 1.25 9.87 -5.30
CA ASP A 879 2.07 10.98 -4.80
C ASP A 879 1.63 12.34 -5.36
N CYS A 880 0.57 12.38 -6.20
CA CYS A 880 0.05 13.61 -6.79
C CYS A 880 -0.29 14.69 -5.75
N LYS A 881 -0.74 14.27 -4.55
CA LYS A 881 -1.04 15.17 -3.42
C LYS A 881 0.18 15.93 -2.92
N GLY A 882 1.39 15.40 -3.13
CA GLY A 882 2.63 16.09 -2.82
C GLY A 882 2.78 17.38 -3.61
N CYS A 883 2.27 17.46 -4.85
CA CYS A 883 2.47 18.63 -5.71
C CYS A 883 1.18 19.41 -6.05
N HIS A 884 0.01 18.80 -5.87
CA HIS A 884 -1.28 19.38 -6.22
C HIS A 884 -2.24 19.33 -5.04
N SER A 885 -3.12 20.34 -4.96
CA SER A 885 -4.27 20.31 -4.06
C SER A 885 -5.56 20.58 -4.84
N VAL A 886 -6.70 20.31 -4.21
CA VAL A 886 -8.02 20.51 -4.82
C VAL A 886 -8.23 21.98 -5.20
N ALA A 887 -8.05 22.89 -4.24
CA ALA A 887 -8.44 24.29 -4.37
C ALA A 887 -7.30 25.30 -4.25
N LYS A 888 -6.19 24.94 -3.60
CA LYS A 888 -5.04 25.83 -3.38
C LYS A 888 -3.90 25.48 -4.33
N LYS A 889 -3.27 26.50 -4.91
CA LYS A 889 -2.02 26.32 -5.64
C LYS A 889 -0.92 25.87 -4.66
N SER A 890 -0.16 24.85 -5.04
CA SER A 890 1.04 24.36 -4.36
C SER A 890 2.24 24.63 -5.29
N ILE A 891 3.18 23.69 -5.44
CA ILE A 891 4.18 23.73 -6.50
C ILE A 891 3.53 23.57 -7.89
N GLY A 892 2.53 22.68 -8.00
CA GLY A 892 1.66 22.52 -9.15
C GLY A 892 0.37 23.36 -9.06
N PRO A 893 -0.37 23.52 -10.17
CA PRO A 893 -1.68 24.19 -10.16
C PRO A 893 -2.70 23.43 -9.29
N ALA A 894 -3.70 24.14 -8.75
CA ALA A 894 -4.82 23.48 -8.09
C ALA A 894 -5.63 22.68 -9.11
N TYR A 895 -6.26 21.58 -8.70
CA TYR A 895 -7.13 20.81 -9.58
C TYR A 895 -8.29 21.65 -10.14
N MET A 896 -8.84 22.56 -9.32
CA MET A 896 -9.83 23.53 -9.77
C MET A 896 -9.30 24.46 -10.88
N ASP A 897 -8.05 24.93 -10.81
CA ASP A 897 -7.46 25.75 -11.86
C ASP A 897 -7.33 24.97 -13.17
N VAL A 898 -6.91 23.70 -13.07
CA VAL A 898 -6.81 22.79 -14.23
C VAL A 898 -8.19 22.57 -14.84
N ALA A 899 -9.21 22.28 -14.01
CA ALA A 899 -10.59 22.14 -14.46
C ALA A 899 -11.09 23.40 -15.18
N SER A 900 -10.85 24.58 -14.60
CA SER A 900 -11.25 25.86 -15.17
C SER A 900 -10.54 26.15 -16.50
N LYS A 901 -9.22 25.93 -16.61
CA LYS A 901 -8.44 26.20 -17.83
C LYS A 901 -8.87 25.33 -19.01
N TYR A 902 -9.20 24.07 -18.75
CA TYR A 902 -9.58 23.11 -19.79
C TYR A 902 -11.09 22.91 -19.93
N LYS A 903 -11.90 23.76 -19.28
CA LYS A 903 -13.37 23.72 -19.36
C LYS A 903 -13.82 23.85 -20.82
N GLY A 904 -14.53 22.83 -21.32
CA GLY A 904 -15.05 22.81 -22.69
C GLY A 904 -14.07 22.32 -23.77
N ASP A 905 -12.84 21.92 -23.42
CA ASP A 905 -11.90 21.30 -24.36
C ASP A 905 -12.09 19.77 -24.42
N ASN A 906 -12.71 19.28 -25.49
CA ASN A 906 -12.98 17.86 -25.71
C ASN A 906 -11.71 17.00 -25.89
N THR A 907 -10.55 17.63 -26.09
CA THR A 907 -9.24 16.95 -26.23
C THR A 907 -8.42 16.95 -24.93
N ALA A 908 -8.90 17.65 -23.89
CA ALA A 908 -8.17 17.81 -22.63
C ALA A 908 -7.92 16.49 -21.92
N LEU A 909 -8.90 15.57 -21.91
CA LEU A 909 -8.78 14.28 -21.24
C LEU A 909 -7.58 13.48 -21.77
N GLU A 910 -7.48 13.29 -23.08
CA GLU A 910 -6.38 12.53 -23.68
C GLU A 910 -5.03 13.22 -23.48
N ARG A 911 -4.97 14.55 -23.67
CA ARG A 911 -3.74 15.33 -23.52
C ARG A 911 -3.21 15.29 -22.09
N LEU A 912 -4.09 15.50 -21.10
CA LEU A 912 -3.72 15.49 -19.68
C LEU A 912 -3.38 14.07 -19.21
N THR A 913 -4.06 13.03 -19.73
CA THR A 913 -3.71 11.63 -19.43
C THR A 913 -2.27 11.32 -19.85
N LYS A 914 -1.90 11.69 -21.09
CA LYS A 914 -0.52 11.54 -21.58
C LYS A 914 0.46 12.37 -20.76
N LYS A 915 0.06 13.58 -20.33
CA LYS A 915 0.89 14.46 -19.50
C LYS A 915 1.14 13.87 -18.12
N VAL A 916 0.13 13.28 -17.45
CA VAL A 916 0.28 12.62 -16.14
C VAL A 916 1.31 11.49 -16.21
N ILE A 917 1.23 10.66 -17.25
CA ILE A 917 2.14 9.51 -17.42
C ILE A 917 3.56 9.97 -17.76
N ALA A 918 3.71 10.91 -18.71
CA ALA A 918 5.02 11.34 -19.19
C ALA A 918 5.69 12.43 -18.33
N GLY A 919 4.93 13.11 -17.46
CA GLY A 919 5.38 14.32 -16.77
C GLY A 919 5.52 15.52 -17.71
N GLY A 920 6.17 16.57 -17.21
CA GLY A 920 6.72 17.67 -18.01
C GLY A 920 6.40 19.08 -17.52
N SER A 921 6.93 20.09 -18.20
CA SER A 921 6.95 21.50 -17.77
C SER A 921 6.23 22.46 -18.76
N GLY A 922 6.17 23.75 -18.43
CA GLY A 922 5.90 24.86 -19.36
C GLY A 922 4.46 25.38 -19.43
N VAL A 923 3.45 24.56 -19.11
CA VAL A 923 2.02 24.95 -19.26
C VAL A 923 1.51 25.85 -18.13
N TRP A 924 2.10 25.70 -16.93
CA TRP A 924 1.69 26.35 -15.68
C TRP A 924 2.84 27.09 -14.98
N GLY A 925 3.97 27.22 -15.66
CA GLY A 925 5.23 27.71 -15.10
C GLY A 925 6.41 26.82 -15.51
N GLU A 926 7.57 27.13 -14.95
CA GLU A 926 8.83 26.45 -15.26
C GLU A 926 9.03 25.16 -14.45
N THR A 927 8.32 25.00 -13.33
CA THR A 927 8.35 23.78 -12.52
C THR A 927 7.83 22.58 -13.31
N ALA A 928 8.66 21.54 -13.43
CA ALA A 928 8.28 20.29 -14.07
C ALA A 928 7.35 19.46 -13.18
N MET A 929 6.33 18.85 -13.79
CA MET A 929 5.52 17.82 -13.14
C MET A 929 6.23 16.47 -13.24
N ALA A 930 6.37 15.77 -12.12
CA ALA A 930 6.90 14.40 -12.05
C ALA A 930 6.13 13.45 -12.99
N ALA A 931 6.85 12.51 -13.59
CA ALA A 931 6.26 11.50 -14.45
C ALA A 931 5.70 10.34 -13.63
N HIS A 932 4.60 9.75 -14.11
CA HIS A 932 3.98 8.57 -13.52
C HIS A 932 3.88 7.43 -14.57
N PRO A 933 5.02 6.93 -15.08
CA PRO A 933 5.05 5.94 -16.16
C PRO A 933 4.39 4.61 -15.79
N GLN A 934 4.29 4.32 -14.50
CA GLN A 934 3.65 3.13 -13.94
C GLN A 934 2.11 3.14 -14.05
N LEU A 935 1.49 4.32 -14.24
CA LEU A 935 0.03 4.40 -14.37
C LEU A 935 -0.41 3.92 -15.74
N SER A 936 -1.41 3.04 -15.76
CA SER A 936 -2.08 2.68 -17.01
C SER A 936 -2.79 3.91 -17.61
N ALA A 937 -2.94 3.94 -18.92
CA ALA A 937 -3.71 5.01 -19.58
C ALA A 937 -5.16 5.09 -19.08
N ALA A 938 -5.73 3.97 -18.63
CA ALA A 938 -7.07 3.92 -18.06
C ALA A 938 -7.10 4.61 -16.68
N ASP A 939 -6.19 4.27 -15.77
CA ASP A 939 -6.15 4.84 -14.42
C ASP A 939 -5.83 6.34 -14.45
N ALA A 940 -4.84 6.74 -15.24
CA ALA A 940 -4.50 8.14 -15.43
C ALA A 940 -5.68 8.94 -16.03
N SER A 941 -6.47 8.32 -16.93
CA SER A 941 -7.69 8.93 -17.48
C SER A 941 -8.77 9.12 -16.40
N GLU A 942 -8.98 8.15 -15.51
CA GLU A 942 -9.90 8.29 -14.38
C GLU A 942 -9.48 9.41 -13.41
N MET A 943 -8.18 9.53 -13.13
CA MET A 943 -7.63 10.63 -12.32
C MET A 943 -7.88 12.00 -12.98
N VAL A 944 -7.64 12.12 -14.29
CA VAL A 944 -7.87 13.37 -15.04
C VAL A 944 -9.36 13.73 -15.11
N LYS A 945 -10.26 12.74 -15.26
CA LYS A 945 -11.71 12.97 -15.21
C LYS A 945 -12.13 13.57 -13.87
N TYR A 946 -11.58 13.08 -12.75
CA TYR A 946 -11.79 13.71 -11.45
C TYR A 946 -11.31 15.16 -11.45
N ILE A 947 -10.07 15.40 -11.86
CA ILE A 947 -9.49 16.75 -11.87
C ILE A 947 -10.36 17.72 -12.67
N LEU A 948 -10.78 17.35 -13.89
CA LEU A 948 -11.59 18.19 -14.78
C LEU A 948 -13.02 18.48 -14.27
N THR A 949 -13.47 17.75 -13.24
CA THR A 949 -14.81 17.89 -12.66
C THR A 949 -14.82 18.56 -11.29
N VAL A 950 -13.65 18.84 -10.70
CA VAL A 950 -13.56 19.63 -9.47
C VAL A 950 -13.92 21.09 -9.78
N SER A 951 -15.16 21.52 -9.46
CA SER A 951 -15.67 22.87 -9.72
C SER A 951 -15.44 23.87 -8.59
N SER A 952 -15.44 25.17 -8.94
CA SER A 952 -15.38 26.32 -8.01
C SER A 952 -16.71 26.74 -7.40
N GLU A 953 -17.78 25.99 -7.66
CA GLU A 953 -19.11 26.25 -7.10
C GLU A 953 -19.57 24.96 -6.42
N ALA A 954 -19.78 25.06 -5.10
CA ALA A 954 -20.51 24.06 -4.34
C ALA A 954 -21.92 23.98 -4.93
N ALA A 955 -22.22 22.91 -5.66
CA ALA A 955 -23.54 22.68 -6.20
C ALA A 955 -24.52 22.45 -5.04
N SER A 956 -25.45 23.38 -4.83
CA SER A 956 -26.60 23.20 -3.95
C SER A 956 -27.42 22.00 -4.43
N SER A 957 -27.60 21.00 -3.58
CA SER A 957 -28.41 19.82 -3.89
C SER A 957 -29.88 20.18 -4.06
N ASN A 958 -30.47 19.84 -5.20
CA ASN A 958 -31.91 19.89 -5.46
C ASN A 958 -32.62 18.83 -4.62
N VAL A 959 -33.14 19.21 -3.44
CA VAL A 959 -33.99 18.31 -2.63
C VAL A 959 -35.32 18.11 -3.36
N LEU A 960 -35.69 16.85 -3.60
CA LEU A 960 -36.96 16.49 -4.21
C LEU A 960 -38.11 16.52 -3.18
N PRO A 961 -39.37 16.76 -3.59
CA PRO A 961 -40.52 16.72 -2.67
C PRO A 961 -40.73 15.31 -2.10
N VAL A 962 -41.40 15.16 -0.96
CA VAL A 962 -41.67 13.84 -0.32
C VAL A 962 -42.58 12.90 -1.12
N LYS A 963 -43.18 13.39 -2.22
CA LYS A 963 -43.99 12.60 -3.14
C LYS A 963 -43.86 13.19 -4.54
N GLY A 964 -43.62 12.34 -5.54
CA GLY A 964 -43.44 12.82 -6.91
C GLY A 964 -43.32 11.72 -7.95
N SER A 965 -43.01 12.14 -9.17
CA SER A 965 -42.66 11.27 -10.30
C SER A 965 -41.27 11.66 -10.78
N TYR A 966 -40.41 10.67 -11.03
CA TYR A 966 -39.05 10.87 -11.49
C TYR A 966 -38.81 10.10 -12.78
N THR A 967 -38.30 10.78 -13.81
CA THR A 967 -37.95 10.16 -15.10
C THR A 967 -36.51 9.64 -15.04
N ALA A 968 -36.34 8.31 -15.13
CA ALA A 968 -35.04 7.65 -15.05
C ALA A 968 -34.21 7.86 -16.33
N SER A 969 -33.69 9.07 -16.54
CA SER A 969 -32.89 9.42 -17.73
C SER A 969 -31.43 9.04 -17.53
N VAL A 970 -30.91 8.20 -18.42
CA VAL A 970 -29.51 7.78 -18.42
C VAL A 970 -28.65 8.87 -19.07
N PRO A 971 -27.58 9.36 -18.43
CA PRO A 971 -26.71 10.40 -18.98
C PRO A 971 -26.07 10.04 -20.34
N SER A 972 -25.87 11.06 -21.18
CA SER A 972 -25.26 10.93 -22.50
C SER A 972 -23.85 10.32 -22.43
N GLY A 973 -23.67 9.13 -23.02
CA GLY A 973 -22.38 8.42 -23.07
C GLY A 973 -22.27 7.23 -22.12
N ASP A 974 -23.22 7.04 -21.18
CA ASP A 974 -23.30 5.82 -20.38
C ASP A 974 -23.94 4.69 -21.22
N LYS A 975 -23.39 3.47 -21.12
CA LYS A 975 -23.88 2.28 -21.85
C LYS A 975 -25.16 1.68 -21.27
N GLY A 976 -25.82 2.38 -20.35
CA GLY A 976 -27.02 1.93 -19.66
C GLY A 976 -26.72 0.95 -18.52
N LYS A 977 -25.49 0.96 -17.98
CA LYS A 977 -25.06 -0.01 -16.95
C LYS A 977 -25.06 0.56 -15.53
N GLY A 978 -25.29 1.86 -15.38
CA GLY A 978 -25.50 2.50 -14.09
C GLY A 978 -26.84 2.18 -13.41
N VAL A 979 -26.96 2.59 -12.15
CA VAL A 979 -28.11 2.38 -11.27
C VAL A 979 -28.66 3.71 -10.77
N PHE A 980 -29.94 3.78 -10.45
CA PHE A 980 -30.49 4.92 -9.69
C PHE A 980 -30.50 4.60 -8.20
N ILE A 981 -30.08 5.56 -7.38
CA ILE A 981 -30.20 5.49 -5.93
C ILE A 981 -31.33 6.41 -5.49
N VAL A 982 -32.34 5.84 -4.83
CA VAL A 982 -33.43 6.59 -4.20
C VAL A 982 -33.15 6.62 -2.70
N ARG A 983 -32.94 7.81 -2.13
CA ARG A 983 -32.62 8.01 -0.71
C ARG A 983 -33.64 8.93 -0.06
N ALA A 984 -34.07 8.57 1.14
CA ALA A 984 -34.89 9.44 1.99
C ALA A 984 -34.38 9.41 3.43
N SER A 985 -34.31 10.57 4.09
CA SER A 985 -33.90 10.66 5.50
C SER A 985 -34.69 11.71 6.28
N TYR A 986 -34.88 11.45 7.57
CA TYR A 986 -35.55 12.34 8.50
C TYR A 986 -34.88 12.31 9.88
N GLU A 987 -34.77 13.47 10.51
CA GLU A 987 -34.28 13.64 11.88
C GLU A 987 -35.42 14.22 12.74
N ASP A 988 -35.73 13.54 13.85
CA ASP A 988 -36.80 13.93 14.79
C ASP A 988 -36.42 15.22 15.57
N LYS A 989 -37.32 15.71 16.43
CA LYS A 989 -37.09 16.88 17.31
C LYS A 989 -36.50 16.53 18.67
N GLY A 990 -36.23 15.25 18.94
CA GLY A 990 -35.97 14.72 20.28
C GLY A 990 -37.22 14.71 21.18
N ALA A 991 -37.13 14.07 22.34
CA ALA A 991 -38.27 13.86 23.24
C ALA A 991 -37.96 14.22 24.70
N LYS A 992 -38.76 15.12 25.31
CA LYS A 992 -38.71 15.46 26.76
C LYS A 992 -37.30 15.76 27.30
N GLY A 993 -36.48 16.48 26.52
CA GLY A 993 -35.09 16.83 26.88
C GLY A 993 -34.02 15.83 26.47
N LEU A 994 -34.38 14.80 25.69
CA LEU A 994 -33.46 13.86 25.05
C LEU A 994 -33.04 14.36 23.65
N PRO A 995 -31.82 14.03 23.16
CA PRO A 995 -31.33 14.45 21.85
C PRO A 995 -32.12 13.83 20.69
N SER A 996 -32.06 14.48 19.51
CA SER A 996 -32.72 14.01 18.29
C SER A 996 -32.11 12.72 17.75
N LEU A 997 -32.93 11.90 17.08
CA LEU A 997 -32.52 10.69 16.38
C LEU A 997 -32.88 10.78 14.89
N ARG A 998 -31.98 10.24 14.05
CA ARG A 998 -32.12 10.25 12.59
C ARG A 998 -32.34 8.85 12.05
N SER A 999 -33.25 8.73 11.07
CA SER A 999 -33.46 7.54 10.27
C SER A 999 -33.31 7.82 8.79
N GLU A 1000 -32.89 6.78 8.06
CA GLU A 1000 -32.62 6.85 6.63
C GLU A 1000 -33.01 5.53 5.95
N GLN A 1001 -33.49 5.61 4.72
CA GLN A 1001 -33.69 4.46 3.85
C GLN A 1001 -33.19 4.73 2.43
N THR A 1002 -32.58 3.71 1.83
CA THR A 1002 -31.99 3.77 0.50
C THR A 1002 -32.41 2.56 -0.34
N PHE A 1003 -32.74 2.79 -1.62
CA PHE A 1003 -33.02 1.76 -2.62
C PHE A 1003 -32.13 1.94 -3.84
N VAL A 1004 -31.73 0.83 -4.46
CA VAL A 1004 -30.95 0.82 -5.69
C VAL A 1004 -31.79 0.22 -6.81
N LEU A 1005 -32.16 1.04 -7.77
CA LEU A 1005 -32.85 0.62 -8.99
C LEU A 1005 -31.82 0.31 -10.07
N ARG A 1006 -31.73 -0.97 -10.45
CA ARG A 1006 -30.86 -1.46 -11.52
C ARG A 1006 -31.55 -1.29 -12.87
N ASN A 1007 -30.78 -1.23 -13.96
CA ASN A 1007 -31.40 -1.25 -15.28
C ASN A 1007 -32.13 -2.59 -15.49
N ALA A 1008 -33.36 -2.55 -16.00
CA ALA A 1008 -34.10 -3.73 -16.41
C ALA A 1008 -33.36 -4.56 -17.47
N LYS A 1009 -32.49 -3.92 -18.27
CA LYS A 1009 -31.53 -4.60 -19.15
C LYS A 1009 -30.28 -4.98 -18.34
N VAL A 1010 -30.23 -6.24 -17.92
CA VAL A 1010 -29.15 -6.81 -17.11
C VAL A 1010 -28.07 -7.37 -18.04
N ASP A 1011 -26.85 -6.85 -17.91
CA ASP A 1011 -25.66 -7.40 -18.56
C ASP A 1011 -25.38 -8.81 -18.02
N VAL A 1012 -24.94 -9.73 -18.86
CA VAL A 1012 -24.69 -11.13 -18.45
C VAL A 1012 -23.54 -11.28 -17.47
N HIS A 1013 -22.65 -10.29 -17.32
CA HIS A 1013 -21.65 -10.24 -16.24
C HIS A 1013 -22.14 -9.51 -14.99
N GLY A 1014 -23.35 -8.96 -15.03
CA GLY A 1014 -23.97 -8.18 -13.95
C GLY A 1014 -24.86 -8.98 -12.97
N PHE A 1015 -24.92 -10.31 -13.08
CA PHE A 1015 -25.63 -11.16 -12.12
C PHE A 1015 -24.83 -11.30 -10.82
N ASP A 1016 -25.53 -11.52 -9.71
CA ASP A 1016 -24.93 -11.56 -8.36
C ASP A 1016 -24.29 -12.92 -8.04
N LEU A 1017 -24.66 -14.00 -8.75
CA LEU A 1017 -24.15 -15.35 -8.57
C LEU A 1017 -24.09 -16.11 -9.91
N TYR A 1018 -23.07 -16.95 -10.06
CA TYR A 1018 -22.86 -17.84 -11.19
C TYR A 1018 -22.46 -19.21 -10.68
N ASP A 1019 -22.98 -20.26 -11.32
CA ASP A 1019 -22.52 -21.63 -11.08
C ASP A 1019 -22.45 -22.39 -12.41
N ASN A 1020 -21.28 -22.95 -12.70
CA ASN A 1020 -21.00 -23.64 -13.96
C ASN A 1020 -21.26 -22.76 -15.21
N VAL A 1021 -21.04 -21.45 -15.12
CA VAL A 1021 -21.18 -20.49 -16.23
C VAL A 1021 -19.82 -19.83 -16.49
N ASN A 1022 -19.28 -20.04 -17.70
CA ASN A 1022 -18.04 -19.39 -18.14
C ASN A 1022 -18.36 -17.98 -18.65
N LYS A 1023 -17.65 -16.98 -18.12
CA LYS A 1023 -17.79 -15.58 -18.55
C LYS A 1023 -16.67 -15.24 -19.52
N MET A 1024 -17.00 -14.60 -20.63
CA MET A 1024 -16.02 -14.09 -21.58
C MET A 1024 -16.46 -12.74 -22.14
N SER A 1025 -15.51 -11.94 -22.61
CA SER A 1025 -15.77 -10.69 -23.33
C SER A 1025 -15.17 -10.79 -24.73
N PHE A 1026 -15.96 -10.51 -25.76
CA PHE A 1026 -15.54 -10.62 -27.16
C PHE A 1026 -16.11 -9.48 -27.99
N GLY A 1027 -15.26 -8.78 -28.75
CA GLY A 1027 -15.68 -7.67 -29.63
C GLY A 1027 -16.38 -6.51 -28.90
N GLY A 1028 -16.10 -6.30 -27.62
CA GLY A 1028 -16.76 -5.29 -26.79
C GLY A 1028 -18.09 -5.71 -26.16
N ASN A 1029 -18.52 -6.97 -26.35
CA ASN A 1029 -19.73 -7.55 -25.74
C ASN A 1029 -19.37 -8.55 -24.65
N ASN A 1030 -20.16 -8.59 -23.58
CA ASN A 1030 -20.06 -9.59 -22.52
C ASN A 1030 -20.91 -10.80 -22.87
N LEU A 1031 -20.37 -12.00 -22.66
CA LEU A 1031 -21.00 -13.28 -22.94
C LEU A 1031 -20.93 -14.17 -21.70
N ALA A 1032 -21.98 -14.96 -21.49
CA ALA A 1032 -22.05 -16.01 -20.48
C ALA A 1032 -22.37 -17.35 -21.14
N ILE A 1033 -21.58 -18.39 -20.84
CA ILE A 1033 -21.67 -19.71 -21.45
C ILE A 1033 -21.97 -20.74 -20.35
N PRO A 1034 -23.24 -21.16 -20.20
CA PRO A 1034 -23.60 -22.27 -19.32
C PRO A 1034 -22.92 -23.56 -19.80
N SER A 1035 -22.01 -24.09 -18.98
CA SER A 1035 -21.08 -25.17 -19.35
C SER A 1035 -21.62 -26.59 -19.17
N LYS A 1036 -22.81 -26.73 -18.58
CA LYS A 1036 -23.55 -28.00 -18.42
C LYS A 1036 -25.04 -27.75 -18.13
N SER A 1037 -25.84 -28.82 -18.21
CA SER A 1037 -27.24 -28.81 -17.75
C SER A 1037 -27.34 -28.56 -16.25
N GLY A 1038 -28.19 -27.62 -15.85
CA GLY A 1038 -28.34 -27.17 -14.47
C GLY A 1038 -27.41 -26.01 -14.07
N ALA A 1039 -26.54 -25.52 -14.97
CA ALA A 1039 -25.80 -24.29 -14.76
C ALA A 1039 -26.77 -23.10 -14.57
N TYR A 1040 -26.39 -22.10 -13.77
CA TYR A 1040 -27.29 -20.98 -13.49
C TYR A 1040 -26.59 -19.65 -13.26
N MET A 1041 -27.35 -18.58 -13.47
CA MET A 1041 -27.04 -17.22 -13.04
C MET A 1041 -28.15 -16.73 -12.12
N ALA A 1042 -27.85 -15.93 -11.09
CA ALA A 1042 -28.89 -15.43 -10.19
C ALA A 1042 -28.76 -13.95 -9.85
N ILE A 1043 -29.92 -13.29 -9.74
CA ILE A 1043 -30.06 -11.94 -9.18
C ILE A 1043 -30.53 -12.11 -7.75
N ARG A 1044 -29.78 -11.61 -6.78
CA ARG A 1044 -30.15 -11.70 -5.37
C ARG A 1044 -31.05 -10.55 -4.97
N GLN A 1045 -31.99 -10.82 -4.06
CA GLN A 1045 -32.85 -9.82 -3.43
C GLN A 1045 -33.58 -8.92 -4.44
N ALA A 1046 -34.18 -9.53 -5.47
CA ALA A 1046 -34.95 -8.84 -6.49
C ALA A 1046 -36.44 -8.74 -6.12
N ASP A 1047 -37.01 -7.56 -6.32
CA ASP A 1047 -38.46 -7.33 -6.33
C ASP A 1047 -39.02 -7.87 -7.63
N LEU A 1048 -39.93 -8.83 -7.55
CA LEU A 1048 -40.62 -9.41 -8.70
C LEU A 1048 -42.00 -8.79 -8.95
N SER A 1049 -42.44 -7.83 -8.12
CA SER A 1049 -43.71 -7.18 -8.32
C SER A 1049 -43.73 -6.43 -9.66
N GLY A 1050 -44.75 -6.74 -10.46
CA GLY A 1050 -44.91 -6.21 -11.80
C GLY A 1050 -43.96 -6.82 -12.85
N VAL A 1051 -43.14 -7.83 -12.54
CA VAL A 1051 -42.36 -8.55 -13.56
C VAL A 1051 -43.27 -9.52 -14.32
N THR A 1052 -43.36 -9.36 -15.64
CA THR A 1052 -44.22 -10.20 -16.49
C THR A 1052 -43.43 -11.24 -17.28
N GLU A 1053 -42.23 -10.92 -17.75
CA GLU A 1053 -41.40 -11.80 -18.57
C GLU A 1053 -39.90 -11.53 -18.36
N PHE A 1054 -39.06 -12.51 -18.67
CA PHE A 1054 -37.64 -12.32 -18.95
C PHE A 1054 -37.38 -12.54 -20.43
N HIS A 1055 -36.69 -11.60 -21.09
CA HIS A 1055 -36.21 -11.74 -22.46
C HIS A 1055 -34.72 -12.08 -22.43
N VAL A 1056 -34.38 -13.32 -22.78
CA VAL A 1056 -33.00 -13.82 -22.75
C VAL A 1056 -32.46 -13.86 -24.17
N MET A 1057 -31.41 -13.07 -24.45
CA MET A 1057 -30.75 -13.05 -25.75
C MET A 1057 -29.68 -14.15 -25.79
N ALA A 1058 -29.94 -15.23 -26.54
CA ALA A 1058 -29.05 -16.39 -26.57
C ALA A 1058 -28.89 -17.02 -27.96
N THR A 1059 -27.75 -17.67 -28.21
CA THR A 1059 -27.48 -18.49 -29.40
C THR A 1059 -26.75 -19.77 -29.03
N ALA A 1060 -26.88 -20.85 -29.81
CA ALA A 1060 -26.25 -22.14 -29.52
C ALA A 1060 -25.41 -22.65 -30.72
N PRO A 1061 -24.23 -22.04 -31.01
CA PRO A 1061 -23.43 -22.41 -32.20
C PRO A 1061 -22.61 -23.70 -32.01
N LYS A 1062 -22.68 -24.63 -32.97
CA LYS A 1062 -21.83 -25.85 -32.98
C LYS A 1062 -20.38 -25.58 -33.40
N PRO A 1063 -20.08 -24.83 -34.48
CA PRO A 1063 -18.72 -24.76 -35.03
C PRO A 1063 -17.66 -24.14 -34.10
N GLN A 1064 -18.05 -23.23 -33.19
CA GLN A 1064 -17.11 -22.58 -32.25
C GLN A 1064 -17.15 -23.14 -30.81
N LEU A 1065 -18.29 -23.66 -30.36
CA LEU A 1065 -18.51 -24.03 -28.96
C LEU A 1065 -19.05 -25.44 -28.75
N ASN A 1066 -19.32 -26.19 -29.84
CA ASN A 1066 -20.03 -27.46 -29.82
C ASN A 1066 -21.31 -27.39 -28.96
N ALA A 1067 -22.02 -26.26 -29.04
CA ALA A 1067 -23.15 -25.97 -28.17
C ALA A 1067 -24.30 -26.95 -28.38
N LYS A 1068 -24.86 -27.48 -27.29
CA LYS A 1068 -25.88 -28.54 -27.30
C LYS A 1068 -27.32 -28.02 -27.41
N GLY A 1069 -27.54 -26.71 -27.32
CA GLY A 1069 -28.88 -26.14 -27.18
C GLY A 1069 -29.46 -26.39 -25.79
N GLY A 1070 -30.63 -25.83 -25.52
CA GLY A 1070 -31.28 -25.95 -24.21
C GLY A 1070 -32.41 -24.95 -24.01
N LYS A 1071 -33.07 -25.01 -22.86
CA LYS A 1071 -34.08 -24.03 -22.41
C LYS A 1071 -33.61 -23.29 -21.17
N VAL A 1072 -34.26 -22.17 -20.85
CA VAL A 1072 -34.02 -21.37 -19.65
C VAL A 1072 -35.23 -21.47 -18.74
N GLU A 1073 -35.00 -21.82 -17.48
CA GLU A 1073 -36.00 -21.87 -16.42
C GLU A 1073 -35.77 -20.73 -15.43
N ILE A 1074 -36.83 -20.01 -15.04
CA ILE A 1074 -36.77 -19.00 -13.98
C ILE A 1074 -37.27 -19.65 -12.68
N ARG A 1075 -36.42 -19.69 -11.66
CA ARG A 1075 -36.69 -20.34 -10.38
C ARG A 1075 -36.50 -19.40 -9.19
N LEU A 1076 -37.34 -19.56 -8.18
CA LEU A 1076 -37.32 -18.76 -6.95
C LEU A 1076 -36.43 -19.37 -5.87
N ASP A 1077 -35.62 -18.51 -5.23
CA ASP A 1077 -34.83 -18.68 -4.01
C ASP A 1077 -33.71 -19.74 -4.05
N SER A 1078 -33.76 -20.69 -4.98
CA SER A 1078 -32.70 -21.68 -5.22
C SER A 1078 -32.74 -22.19 -6.68
N PRO A 1079 -31.64 -22.75 -7.21
CA PRO A 1079 -31.61 -23.29 -8.57
C PRO A 1079 -32.52 -24.52 -8.75
N THR A 1080 -32.94 -25.17 -7.68
CA THR A 1080 -33.94 -26.26 -7.68
C THR A 1080 -35.30 -25.79 -7.14
N GLY A 1081 -35.46 -24.48 -6.91
CA GLY A 1081 -36.63 -23.89 -6.29
C GLY A 1081 -37.84 -23.87 -7.19
N LYS A 1082 -38.89 -23.17 -6.76
CA LYS A 1082 -40.17 -23.14 -7.47
C LYS A 1082 -39.99 -22.54 -8.87
N LEU A 1083 -40.36 -23.32 -9.90
CA LEU A 1083 -40.39 -22.87 -11.29
C LEU A 1083 -41.50 -21.83 -11.46
N ILE A 1084 -41.15 -20.65 -11.96
CA ILE A 1084 -42.07 -19.54 -12.22
C ILE A 1084 -42.09 -19.10 -13.68
N GLY A 1085 -41.16 -19.58 -14.51
CA GLY A 1085 -41.16 -19.33 -15.95
C GLY A 1085 -40.25 -20.29 -16.68
N GLU A 1086 -40.55 -20.56 -17.95
CA GLU A 1086 -39.79 -21.47 -18.80
C GLU A 1086 -39.78 -20.98 -20.25
N SER A 1087 -38.61 -21.04 -20.90
CA SER A 1087 -38.44 -20.66 -22.30
C SER A 1087 -38.78 -21.82 -23.25
N PRO A 1088 -39.10 -21.53 -24.52
CA PRO A 1088 -38.95 -22.51 -25.59
C PRO A 1088 -37.51 -23.07 -25.65
N PHE A 1089 -37.36 -24.28 -26.19
CA PHE A 1089 -36.05 -24.89 -26.39
C PHE A 1089 -35.30 -24.19 -27.53
N LEU A 1090 -34.05 -23.78 -27.27
CA LEU A 1090 -33.14 -23.22 -28.27
C LEU A 1090 -32.32 -24.33 -28.91
N GLU A 1091 -32.59 -24.61 -30.18
CA GLU A 1091 -31.84 -25.59 -30.96
C GLU A 1091 -30.42 -25.13 -31.27
N SER A 1092 -29.51 -26.10 -31.37
CA SER A 1092 -28.14 -25.85 -31.83
C SER A 1092 -28.09 -25.44 -33.31
N SER A 1093 -27.18 -24.54 -33.66
CA SER A 1093 -27.05 -23.95 -35.00
C SER A 1093 -25.71 -24.31 -35.64
N ASP A 1094 -25.75 -24.71 -36.91
CA ASP A 1094 -24.56 -24.96 -37.73
C ASP A 1094 -24.02 -23.67 -38.39
N LYS A 1095 -24.70 -22.53 -38.22
CA LYS A 1095 -24.27 -21.24 -38.79
C LYS A 1095 -23.11 -20.64 -38.01
N MET A 1096 -22.17 -20.03 -38.72
CA MET A 1096 -20.98 -19.38 -38.18
C MET A 1096 -21.22 -17.91 -37.78
N ASP A 1097 -22.41 -17.56 -37.28
CA ASP A 1097 -22.74 -16.20 -36.83
C ASP A 1097 -23.21 -16.17 -35.36
N PHE A 1098 -22.90 -15.07 -34.66
CA PHE A 1098 -23.27 -14.83 -33.25
C PHE A 1098 -24.57 -14.02 -33.12
N LYS A 1099 -25.50 -14.13 -34.07
CA LYS A 1099 -26.76 -13.40 -33.98
C LYS A 1099 -27.66 -14.06 -32.92
N PRO A 1100 -28.02 -13.39 -31.80
CA PRO A 1100 -28.82 -14.01 -30.76
C PRO A 1100 -30.29 -14.15 -31.17
N ASN A 1101 -30.93 -15.22 -30.69
CA ASN A 1101 -32.38 -15.35 -30.62
C ASN A 1101 -32.87 -14.76 -29.29
N GLN A 1102 -34.04 -14.11 -29.31
CA GLN A 1102 -34.71 -13.68 -28.08
C GLN A 1102 -35.60 -14.82 -27.56
N LEU A 1103 -35.28 -15.36 -26.40
CA LEU A 1103 -36.09 -16.33 -25.68
C LEU A 1103 -37.00 -15.58 -24.70
N ASN A 1104 -38.30 -15.59 -24.97
CA ASN A 1104 -39.29 -14.98 -24.08
C ASN A 1104 -39.69 -16.00 -23.01
N VAL A 1105 -39.53 -15.62 -21.75
CA VAL A 1105 -39.77 -16.49 -20.60
C VAL A 1105 -40.88 -15.86 -19.74
N PRO A 1106 -42.14 -16.25 -19.92
CA PRO A 1106 -43.25 -15.68 -19.16
C PRO A 1106 -43.16 -16.04 -17.68
N VAL A 1107 -43.41 -15.07 -16.80
CA VAL A 1107 -43.33 -15.23 -15.35
C VAL A 1107 -44.73 -15.34 -14.76
N LYS A 1108 -44.97 -16.44 -14.03
CA LYS A 1108 -46.19 -16.69 -13.26
C LYS A 1108 -45.86 -16.77 -11.78
N LEU A 1109 -46.05 -15.65 -11.09
CA LEU A 1109 -45.81 -15.56 -9.65
C LEU A 1109 -46.83 -16.41 -8.85
N PRO A 1110 -46.43 -16.96 -7.69
CA PRO A 1110 -47.36 -17.61 -6.77
C PRO A 1110 -48.51 -16.69 -6.36
N ALA A 1111 -49.72 -17.23 -6.18
CA ALA A 1111 -50.87 -16.50 -5.63
C ALA A 1111 -51.29 -17.11 -4.28
N PRO A 1112 -51.32 -16.33 -3.18
CA PRO A 1112 -50.89 -14.93 -3.07
C PRO A 1112 -49.37 -14.78 -3.21
N PHE A 1113 -48.92 -13.67 -3.80
CA PHE A 1113 -47.50 -13.28 -3.82
C PHE A 1113 -47.21 -12.47 -2.57
N ASP A 1114 -46.12 -12.78 -1.85
CA ASP A 1114 -45.84 -12.22 -0.53
C ASP A 1114 -45.22 -10.80 -0.58
N ASN A 1115 -44.93 -10.29 -1.78
CA ASN A 1115 -44.33 -8.98 -2.05
C ASN A 1115 -42.97 -8.78 -1.34
N LYS A 1116 -42.23 -9.85 -1.08
CA LYS A 1116 -40.86 -9.80 -0.55
C LYS A 1116 -39.83 -9.83 -1.69
N LEU A 1117 -38.59 -9.46 -1.35
CA LEU A 1117 -37.44 -9.63 -2.25
C LEU A 1117 -37.07 -11.12 -2.29
N HIS A 1118 -36.86 -11.65 -3.49
CA HIS A 1118 -36.49 -13.05 -3.73
C HIS A 1118 -35.16 -13.14 -4.48
N ASP A 1119 -34.46 -14.25 -4.31
CA ASP A 1119 -33.35 -14.57 -5.20
C ASP A 1119 -33.92 -15.24 -6.46
N VAL A 1120 -33.54 -14.74 -7.65
CA VAL A 1120 -34.12 -15.19 -8.92
C VAL A 1120 -33.04 -15.87 -9.75
N TYR A 1121 -33.24 -17.15 -10.03
CA TYR A 1121 -32.30 -18.01 -10.74
C TYR A 1121 -32.74 -18.20 -12.19
N LEU A 1122 -31.85 -17.94 -13.13
CA LEU A 1122 -31.94 -18.35 -14.52
C LEU A 1122 -31.15 -19.66 -14.65
N VAL A 1123 -31.85 -20.78 -14.74
CA VAL A 1123 -31.27 -22.12 -14.81
C VAL A 1123 -31.32 -22.63 -16.25
N PHE A 1124 -30.17 -23.02 -16.77
CA PHE A 1124 -30.01 -23.50 -18.15
C PHE A 1124 -30.11 -25.01 -18.17
N VAL A 1125 -31.10 -25.54 -18.87
CA VAL A 1125 -31.46 -26.96 -18.81
C VAL A 1125 -31.47 -27.57 -20.20
N ASN A 1126 -30.76 -28.67 -20.36
CA ASN A 1126 -30.92 -29.61 -21.46
C ASN A 1126 -31.08 -31.02 -20.89
N PRO A 1127 -32.30 -31.61 -20.92
CA PRO A 1127 -32.54 -32.94 -20.33
C PRO A 1127 -31.81 -34.09 -21.02
N ASN A 1128 -31.41 -33.91 -22.28
CA ASN A 1128 -30.83 -34.98 -23.11
C ASN A 1128 -29.30 -34.95 -23.13
N GLU A 1129 -28.68 -33.82 -22.77
CA GLU A 1129 -27.23 -33.59 -22.81
C GLU A 1129 -26.78 -33.00 -21.47
N PRO A 1130 -26.44 -33.84 -20.47
CA PRO A 1130 -26.13 -33.37 -19.11
C PRO A 1130 -24.78 -32.68 -18.99
N LEU A 1131 -23.86 -32.89 -19.95
CA LEU A 1131 -22.49 -32.37 -19.96
C LEU A 1131 -22.23 -31.55 -21.23
N GLY A 1132 -21.46 -30.47 -21.10
CA GLY A 1132 -21.04 -29.63 -22.22
C GLY A 1132 -21.81 -28.30 -22.34
N SER A 1133 -21.21 -27.35 -23.06
CA SER A 1133 -21.73 -26.01 -23.25
C SER A 1133 -23.12 -26.03 -23.92
N LEU A 1134 -24.10 -25.35 -23.32
CA LEU A 1134 -25.46 -25.36 -23.83
C LEU A 1134 -25.71 -24.26 -24.86
N MET A 1135 -25.35 -23.02 -24.51
CA MET A 1135 -25.62 -21.83 -25.31
C MET A 1135 -24.68 -20.68 -24.91
N VAL A 1136 -24.72 -19.59 -25.67
CA VAL A 1136 -24.09 -18.30 -25.37
C VAL A 1136 -25.19 -17.31 -25.06
N VAL A 1137 -25.20 -16.77 -23.85
CA VAL A 1137 -26.13 -15.73 -23.40
C VAL A 1137 -25.42 -14.39 -23.52
N MET A 1138 -26.09 -13.42 -24.16
CA MET A 1138 -25.51 -12.11 -24.51
C MET A 1138 -26.19 -10.95 -23.77
N GLY A 1139 -27.38 -11.16 -23.23
CA GLY A 1139 -28.13 -10.15 -22.49
C GLY A 1139 -29.41 -10.72 -21.90
N VAL A 1140 -29.90 -10.11 -20.82
CA VAL A 1140 -31.19 -10.43 -20.21
C VAL A 1140 -31.96 -9.14 -19.96
N GLU A 1141 -33.20 -9.05 -20.40
CA GLU A 1141 -34.09 -7.92 -20.11
C GLU A 1141 -35.27 -8.39 -19.26
N VAL A 1142 -35.48 -7.73 -18.12
CA VAL A 1142 -36.62 -7.96 -17.21
C VAL A 1142 -37.77 -7.07 -17.66
N VAL A 1143 -38.88 -7.68 -18.09
CA VAL A 1143 -40.04 -6.94 -18.58
C VAL A 1143 -40.96 -6.61 -17.41
N LEU A 1144 -41.17 -5.31 -17.19
CA LEU A 1144 -42.11 -4.81 -16.20
C LEU A 1144 -43.45 -4.49 -16.86
N SER A 1145 -44.56 -4.92 -16.25
CA SER A 1145 -45.91 -4.55 -16.64
C SER A 1145 -46.07 -3.04 -16.60
N SER A 1146 -46.64 -2.46 -17.65
CA SER A 1146 -47.16 -1.09 -17.63
C SER A 1146 -48.43 -1.04 -16.76
N VAL A 1147 -48.28 -1.03 -15.44
CA VAL A 1147 -49.43 -0.89 -14.55
C VAL A 1147 -49.80 0.59 -14.46
N GLY A 1148 -50.88 0.97 -15.15
CA GLY A 1148 -51.74 2.11 -14.82
C GLY A 1148 -51.13 3.51 -14.97
N GLN A 1149 -51.42 4.15 -16.09
CA GLN A 1149 -51.73 5.59 -16.11
C GLN A 1149 -52.87 5.90 -15.13
#